data_AF-A0A7L4ZHM2-F1
#
_entry.id   AF-A0A7L4ZHM2-F1
#
_cell.length_a   1.000
_cell.length_b   1.000
_cell.length_c   1.000
_cell.angle_alpha   90.00
_cell.angle_beta   90.00
_cell.angle_gamma   90.00
#
_symmetry.space_group_name_H-M   'P 1'
#
loop_
_entity.id
_entity.type
_entity.pdbx_description
1 polymer ?
#
loop_
_entity_poly.entity_id
_entity_poly.type
_entity_poly.pdbx_seq_one_letter_code
_entity_poly.pdbx_strand_id
1 'polypeptide(L)'
;MKVKLLFSAILLFAIHNTYAQPANNDCADAETISVTTTGTTLVSFNNATATQSLLSSCDTSPTTYPDVWYQFTMPVSGNIRITGVNFADGFSLYNTCGSAEIACFYSTGFFYNIPAGDYKLRAVSVASQAGSDSFSIQAFETATNDECASAEVITDNITTPRTIIFNNARATESLQSSCDTNSSLNYLDLWYEFTMPVTGNLRISGVNFADGFTLYNNCGTVPTEVDCFYDDHFVYNLPSGTYTLRVVSTDGNAGSDSFVIQALETAANDECATATVIMDDITNPVLISFNNAAATQSLQSSCDSNSALEYLDLWYEFTMPVSGNLRISGVNFADGFTLYNNCGTVPTEVDCFYDDNFTYGLTAGTYTLRVVSTSGNSGFDNFTMQAFATAPNDECANAEVITADISSATTINFNNANATQSLQSSCDSNASLDYLDLWYEFTMPVTGNLQFSGVNFADGFTLYGNCGSVPTEIDCFYNNHFVYNLAAGTYTLRVVSSAANSGNDSFIIQAFETAANDECATAEVITADITTPTTINFNNATATQSLQSSCEASGATYLDLWYEFTMPVTGNITITGVNFADGFTLYDNCGTVPTEIDCFYNQKIMIGITAGTYTLRVVSNEIYAGADSFVITAYEAVTNVDCASAELIQVAAIGDCGSQIVMSELRGSTVASSVGSCQNGSQTWLDTWYTFEATLTGNIALNSNSFFNNFAVYDACGGTEVACFTDDGSIPVLFGNTYYIQVSRVESSLATVTFCLEGAPVVATGTAGVCENMPTVEISVAEGNTNEWVPILDASNNIVAALNANGNDLGTITTTLFIDIADTRDFSGQPYLRREVSISSQNAPSSNVNVRLYVLGDEVDDLILADSNLASVNGLEVMKVNGNTCSSGYVSGGDFITAGVTSYQDDYYLRFNTNSFSVFYPTSTNLDGTLSIPSTETNNFGITIAPTVTDGIVYIKGSTTLTNVTVNVFDITGRKSYQTTFDTLDQTNQTINLSGYQAGMYFMKISHNNKQFTKRIVLK
;
A
#
# COMPACT_ATOMS: atom_id res chain seq x y z
N MET A 1 53.48 80.66 46.90
CA MET A 1 53.99 81.33 48.12
C MET A 1 52.79 81.58 49.04
N LYS A 2 52.74 80.89 50.20
CA LYS A 2 52.05 81.21 51.48
C LYS A 2 50.60 81.76 51.44
N VAL A 3 49.60 81.38 52.26
CA VAL A 3 49.37 80.47 53.41
C VAL A 3 47.95 80.86 53.96
N LYS A 4 47.29 79.93 54.71
CA LYS A 4 46.15 80.04 55.68
C LYS A 4 44.73 79.79 55.13
N LEU A 5 44.10 78.62 55.42
CA LEU A 5 43.47 78.11 56.69
C LEU A 5 42.13 78.83 57.01
N LEU A 6 41.02 78.24 57.47
CA LEU A 6 40.39 76.90 57.55
C LEU A 6 39.11 77.11 58.43
N PHE A 7 38.00 76.42 58.13
CA PHE A 7 36.81 76.08 58.98
C PHE A 7 35.61 77.05 59.21
N SER A 8 34.52 76.73 58.49
CA SER A 8 33.18 76.26 58.94
C SER A 8 32.27 77.05 59.90
N ALA A 9 31.10 77.47 59.38
CA ALA A 9 29.75 77.05 59.83
C ALA A 9 28.66 77.51 58.83
N ILE A 10 27.63 76.66 58.66
CA ILE A 10 26.57 76.64 57.62
C ILE A 10 25.38 77.58 57.93
N LEU A 11 24.84 78.29 56.93
CA LEU A 11 23.41 78.65 56.83
C LEU A 11 23.01 79.01 55.36
N LEU A 12 21.99 78.33 54.83
CA LEU A 12 21.33 78.55 53.52
C LEU A 12 20.69 79.95 53.41
N PHE A 13 20.71 80.58 52.21
CA PHE A 13 19.54 81.27 51.63
C PHE A 13 19.67 81.53 50.10
N ALA A 14 18.77 80.88 49.36
CA ALA A 14 18.17 81.13 48.03
C ALA A 14 18.94 81.86 46.90
N ILE A 15 19.36 81.08 45.89
CA ILE A 15 19.55 81.56 44.50
C ILE A 15 18.15 81.61 43.86
N HIS A 16 17.60 82.81 43.62
CA HIS A 16 16.39 82.96 42.80
C HIS A 16 16.79 82.80 41.33
N ASN A 17 16.51 81.63 40.75
CA ASN A 17 16.45 81.47 39.29
C ASN A 17 15.16 82.16 38.81
N THR A 18 15.27 83.35 38.23
CA THR A 18 14.18 83.93 37.43
C THR A 18 14.16 83.22 36.08
N TYR A 19 13.23 82.29 35.88
CA TYR A 19 12.99 81.70 34.56
C TYR A 19 12.40 82.76 33.61
N ALA A 20 12.97 82.88 32.42
CA ALA A 20 12.44 83.78 31.39
C ALA A 20 11.08 83.27 30.88
N GLN A 21 10.16 84.19 30.65
CA GLN A 21 8.87 83.91 30.00
C GLN A 21 9.12 83.47 28.53
N PRO A 22 8.23 82.65 27.93
CA PRO A 22 8.32 82.33 26.51
C PRO A 22 8.21 83.61 25.66
N ALA A 23 8.80 83.60 24.46
CA ALA A 23 8.87 84.79 23.61
C ALA A 23 7.49 85.28 23.15
N ASN A 24 6.51 84.38 23.06
CA ASN A 24 5.13 84.64 22.66
C ASN A 24 4.16 84.63 23.84
N ASN A 25 4.63 85.00 25.03
CA ASN A 25 3.84 85.07 26.27
C ASN A 25 2.68 86.08 26.21
N ASP A 26 2.83 87.14 25.42
CA ASP A 26 1.82 88.20 25.29
C ASP A 26 1.35 88.31 23.83
N CYS A 27 0.08 88.68 23.62
CA CYS A 27 -0.49 88.77 22.27
C CYS A 27 0.29 89.68 21.31
N ALA A 28 0.92 90.74 21.85
CA ALA A 28 1.74 91.66 21.07
C ALA A 28 2.92 90.96 20.38
N ASP A 29 3.43 89.89 21.00
CA ASP A 29 4.61 89.14 20.57
C ASP A 29 4.25 87.76 19.99
N ALA A 30 3.01 87.59 19.52
CA ALA A 30 2.50 86.32 19.01
C ALA A 30 3.39 85.72 17.90
N GLU A 31 3.71 84.44 18.03
CA GLU A 31 4.54 83.70 17.07
C GLU A 31 3.75 83.43 15.77
N THR A 32 4.40 83.59 14.61
CA THR A 32 3.72 83.35 13.32
C THR A 32 3.68 81.87 12.97
N ILE A 33 2.48 81.32 12.75
CA ILE A 33 2.26 79.95 12.26
C ILE A 33 1.61 79.97 10.88
N SER A 34 1.79 78.88 10.12
CA SER A 34 1.13 78.70 8.83
C SER A 34 -0.16 77.90 9.00
N VAL A 35 -1.22 78.29 8.30
CA VAL A 35 -2.47 77.53 8.20
C VAL A 35 -2.74 77.28 6.72
N THR A 36 -3.03 76.02 6.36
CA THR A 36 -3.22 75.60 4.96
C THR A 36 -4.55 74.90 4.78
N THR A 37 -5.03 74.82 3.53
CA THR A 37 -6.24 74.06 3.17
C THR A 37 -5.95 72.62 2.78
N THR A 38 -4.72 72.30 2.38
CA THR A 38 -4.35 70.99 1.82
C THR A 38 -3.89 69.96 2.87
N GLY A 39 -3.71 70.37 4.13
CA GLY A 39 -3.32 69.48 5.22
C GLY A 39 -3.15 70.19 6.55
N THR A 40 -2.89 69.40 7.60
CA THR A 40 -2.69 69.90 8.96
C THR A 40 -1.28 70.47 9.17
N THR A 41 -1.18 71.55 9.93
CA THR A 41 0.09 72.10 10.41
C THR A 41 0.26 71.79 11.89
N LEU A 42 1.31 71.05 12.24
CA LEU A 42 1.65 70.76 13.63
C LEU A 42 2.39 71.95 14.25
N VAL A 43 1.88 72.43 15.38
CA VAL A 43 2.45 73.52 16.18
C VAL A 43 2.79 72.97 17.56
N SER A 44 4.06 73.07 17.94
CA SER A 44 4.51 72.71 19.29
C SER A 44 4.69 73.97 20.14
N PHE A 45 4.32 73.90 21.41
CA PHE A 45 4.40 75.04 22.33
C PHE A 45 4.83 74.61 23.72
N ASN A 46 5.34 75.56 24.51
CA ASN A 46 5.60 75.35 25.93
C ASN A 46 5.19 76.57 26.76
N ASN A 47 4.15 76.41 27.57
CA ASN A 47 3.59 77.46 28.41
C ASN A 47 3.91 77.28 29.91
N ALA A 48 4.82 76.36 30.28
CA ALA A 48 5.12 76.05 31.68
C ALA A 48 5.60 77.26 32.49
N THR A 49 6.32 78.18 31.85
CA THR A 49 6.79 79.41 32.49
C THR A 49 5.95 80.62 32.15
N ALA A 50 4.94 80.52 31.28
CA ALA A 50 4.11 81.64 30.82
C ALA A 50 3.23 82.24 31.93
N THR A 51 2.86 83.50 31.78
CA THR A 51 1.83 84.17 32.59
C THR A 51 0.48 84.10 31.89
N GLN A 52 -0.60 84.16 32.67
CA GLN A 52 -1.93 84.35 32.12
C GLN A 52 -2.11 85.81 31.68
N SER A 53 -2.26 86.07 30.39
CA SER A 53 -2.45 87.42 29.86
C SER A 53 -3.91 87.89 29.95
N LEU A 54 -4.89 86.99 29.78
CA LEU A 54 -6.33 87.27 29.97
C LEU A 54 -7.14 86.01 30.32
N LEU A 55 -8.46 86.16 30.50
CA LEU A 55 -9.39 85.05 30.72
C LEU A 55 -10.40 84.97 29.56
N SER A 56 -10.47 83.82 28.89
CA SER A 56 -11.40 83.54 27.80
C SER A 56 -12.77 83.09 28.30
N SER A 57 -13.81 83.11 27.46
CA SER A 57 -15.19 82.78 27.90
C SER A 57 -15.39 81.34 28.36
N CYS A 58 -14.54 80.42 27.91
CA CYS A 58 -14.48 79.00 28.28
C CYS A 58 -13.50 78.72 29.44
N ASP A 59 -12.78 79.74 29.93
CA ASP A 59 -11.94 79.61 31.12
C ASP A 59 -12.78 79.82 32.39
N THR A 60 -12.40 79.14 33.47
CA THR A 60 -13.13 79.23 34.75
C THR A 60 -12.30 79.88 35.86
N SER A 61 -12.85 80.89 36.54
CA SER A 61 -12.26 81.42 37.78
C SER A 61 -12.56 80.45 38.94
N PRO A 62 -11.58 80.06 39.80
CA PRO A 62 -10.28 80.69 40.08
C PRO A 62 -9.07 80.03 39.40
N THR A 63 -9.25 79.20 38.38
CA THR A 63 -8.15 78.49 37.72
C THR A 63 -7.24 79.46 36.96
N THR A 64 -5.93 79.26 37.06
CA THR A 64 -4.92 80.00 36.28
C THR A 64 -4.64 79.26 34.97
N TYR A 65 -4.57 80.01 33.87
CA TYR A 65 -4.33 79.48 32.53
C TYR A 65 -3.13 80.18 31.88
N PRO A 66 -1.90 79.67 32.08
CA PRO A 66 -0.71 80.15 31.37
C PRO A 66 -0.92 80.08 29.87
N ASP A 67 -0.71 81.20 29.17
CA ASP A 67 -1.04 81.31 27.75
C ASP A 67 0.16 81.71 26.89
N VAL A 68 0.12 81.22 25.65
CA VAL A 68 1.04 81.59 24.59
C VAL A 68 0.22 81.98 23.36
N TRP A 69 0.77 82.89 22.56
CA TRP A 69 0.06 83.53 21.47
C TRP A 69 0.67 83.20 20.12
N TYR A 70 -0.21 82.95 19.16
CA TYR A 70 0.12 82.72 17.77
C TYR A 70 -0.61 83.70 16.86
N GLN A 71 -0.03 84.01 15.71
CA GLN A 71 -0.67 84.75 14.64
C GLN A 71 -0.61 83.97 13.34
N PHE A 72 -1.68 84.02 12.55
CA PHE A 72 -1.74 83.39 11.25
C PHE A 72 -2.66 84.16 10.31
N THR A 73 -2.48 83.94 9.01
CA THR A 73 -3.38 84.43 7.97
C THR A 73 -4.28 83.28 7.53
N MET A 74 -5.60 83.42 7.72
CA MET A 74 -6.61 82.49 7.23
C MET A 74 -6.64 82.55 5.69
N PRO A 75 -6.31 81.45 4.98
CA PRO A 75 -6.11 81.48 3.53
C PRO A 75 -7.40 81.56 2.71
N VAL A 76 -8.54 81.14 3.28
CA VAL A 76 -9.87 81.09 2.64
C VAL A 76 -10.94 81.42 3.67
N SER A 77 -12.11 81.89 3.25
CA SER A 77 -13.24 81.97 4.18
C SER A 77 -13.78 80.57 4.47
N GLY A 78 -13.99 80.24 5.75
CA GLY A 78 -14.58 78.97 6.17
C GLY A 78 -14.16 78.54 7.56
N ASN A 79 -13.97 77.25 7.78
CA ASN A 79 -13.75 76.70 9.11
C ASN A 79 -12.27 76.49 9.41
N ILE A 80 -11.90 76.55 10.69
CA ILE A 80 -10.58 76.14 11.17
C ILE A 80 -10.76 74.99 12.13
N ARG A 81 -10.09 73.86 11.88
CA ARG A 81 -10.07 72.72 12.79
C ARG A 81 -8.77 72.71 13.59
N ILE A 82 -8.87 72.50 14.89
CA ILE A 82 -7.73 72.20 15.77
C ILE A 82 -7.88 70.78 16.32
N THR A 83 -6.87 69.94 16.10
CA THR A 83 -6.85 68.51 16.47
C THR A 83 -5.54 68.12 17.15
N GLY A 84 -5.47 66.92 17.73
CA GLY A 84 -4.24 66.42 18.35
C GLY A 84 -3.88 67.16 19.63
N VAL A 85 -4.91 67.58 20.37
CA VAL A 85 -4.84 68.45 21.54
C VAL A 85 -5.05 67.62 22.83
N ASN A 86 -4.31 67.96 23.88
CA ASN A 86 -4.58 67.49 25.24
C ASN A 86 -5.93 68.03 25.79
N PHE A 87 -6.67 67.22 26.57
CA PHE A 87 -7.96 67.63 27.14
C PHE A 87 -7.86 68.88 28.05
N ALA A 88 -6.68 69.16 28.60
CA ALA A 88 -6.42 70.30 29.48
C ALA A 88 -6.06 71.60 28.73
N ASP A 89 -5.92 71.53 27.40
CA ASP A 89 -5.57 72.66 26.57
C ASP A 89 -6.81 73.32 25.94
N GLY A 90 -6.78 74.64 25.88
CA GLY A 90 -7.83 75.46 25.31
C GLY A 90 -7.31 76.42 24.26
N PHE A 91 -8.19 76.79 23.34
CA PHE A 91 -7.90 77.72 22.26
C PHE A 91 -8.92 78.83 22.20
N SER A 92 -8.46 80.05 21.94
CA SER A 92 -9.34 81.20 21.78
C SER A 92 -8.88 82.08 20.62
N LEU A 93 -9.80 82.45 19.75
CA LEU A 93 -9.50 83.16 18.51
C LEU A 93 -9.93 84.63 18.59
N TYR A 94 -9.09 85.53 18.08
CA TYR A 94 -9.31 86.97 18.06
C TYR A 94 -8.90 87.56 16.70
N ASN A 95 -9.55 88.66 16.28
CA ASN A 95 -9.12 89.39 15.08
C ASN A 95 -7.77 90.09 15.31
N THR A 96 -7.64 90.79 16.44
CA THR A 96 -6.41 91.51 16.83
C THR A 96 -6.26 91.49 18.35
N CYS A 97 -5.07 91.79 18.86
CA CYS A 97 -4.86 91.88 20.30
C CYS A 97 -5.81 92.90 20.97
N GLY A 98 -6.53 92.45 21.99
CA GLY A 98 -7.51 93.28 22.71
C GLY A 98 -8.87 93.44 22.02
N SER A 99 -9.13 92.75 20.90
CA SER A 99 -10.48 92.67 20.33
C SER A 99 -11.40 91.77 21.17
N ALA A 100 -12.70 91.77 20.86
CA ALA A 100 -13.60 90.74 21.37
C ALA A 100 -13.12 89.35 20.90
N GLU A 101 -13.33 88.34 21.76
CA GLU A 101 -13.16 86.93 21.44
C GLU A 101 -14.17 86.50 20.38
N ILE A 102 -13.71 85.77 19.37
CA ILE A 102 -14.56 85.19 18.33
C ILE A 102 -15.25 83.95 18.88
N ALA A 103 -14.46 83.02 19.41
CA ALA A 103 -14.91 81.81 20.07
C ALA A 103 -13.75 81.21 20.85
N CYS A 104 -14.06 80.28 21.75
CA CYS A 104 -13.06 79.45 22.40
C CYS A 104 -13.61 78.08 22.80
N PHE A 105 -12.72 77.09 22.90
CA PHE A 105 -13.05 75.72 23.30
C PHE A 105 -11.84 75.04 23.94
N TYR A 106 -12.08 73.89 24.59
CA TYR A 106 -11.06 72.99 25.10
C TYR A 106 -10.99 71.71 24.25
N SER A 107 -9.83 71.08 24.22
CA SER A 107 -9.56 69.88 23.41
C SER A 107 -9.64 70.15 21.89
N THR A 108 -10.06 69.16 21.12
CA THR A 108 -10.25 69.24 19.66
C THR A 108 -11.56 69.97 19.34
N GLY A 109 -11.56 70.80 18.29
CA GLY A 109 -12.75 71.55 17.92
C GLY A 109 -12.58 72.40 16.67
N PHE A 110 -13.62 73.16 16.35
CA PHE A 110 -13.68 74.04 15.20
C PHE A 110 -13.93 75.50 15.60
N PHE A 111 -13.35 76.41 14.81
CA PHE A 111 -13.82 77.77 14.68
C PHE A 111 -14.56 77.88 13.34
N TYR A 112 -15.84 78.24 13.39
CA TYR A 112 -16.72 78.27 12.21
C TYR A 112 -16.78 79.65 11.55
N ASN A 113 -17.04 79.68 10.25
CA ASN A 113 -17.36 80.90 9.49
C ASN A 113 -16.33 82.03 9.63
N ILE A 114 -15.04 81.69 9.64
CA ILE A 114 -13.93 82.62 9.74
C ILE A 114 -13.60 83.21 8.36
N PRO A 115 -13.74 84.54 8.14
CA PRO A 115 -13.33 85.17 6.90
C PRO A 115 -11.83 85.03 6.61
N ALA A 116 -11.44 85.12 5.33
CA ALA A 116 -10.02 85.26 4.97
C ALA A 116 -9.45 86.56 5.57
N GLY A 117 -8.30 86.48 6.24
CA GLY A 117 -7.71 87.60 6.97
C GLY A 117 -6.70 87.18 8.04
N ASP A 118 -6.18 88.14 8.80
CA ASP A 118 -5.19 87.89 9.85
C ASP A 118 -5.87 87.71 11.22
N TYR A 119 -5.42 86.72 11.99
CA TYR A 119 -5.97 86.35 13.29
C TYR A 119 -4.90 86.13 14.35
N LYS A 120 -5.32 86.23 15.61
CA LYS A 120 -4.56 85.89 16.81
C LYS A 120 -5.19 84.68 17.49
N LEU A 121 -4.41 83.63 17.70
CA LEU A 121 -4.79 82.41 18.40
C LEU A 121 -4.09 82.38 19.76
N ARG A 122 -4.89 82.37 20.83
CA ARG A 122 -4.42 82.11 22.18
C ARG A 122 -4.48 80.61 22.44
N ALA A 123 -3.36 79.99 22.81
CA ALA A 123 -3.29 78.61 23.26
C ALA A 123 -2.96 78.57 24.75
N VAL A 124 -3.72 77.80 25.52
CA VAL A 124 -3.64 77.77 26.98
C VAL A 124 -3.62 76.35 27.48
N SER A 125 -3.10 76.14 28.68
CA SER A 125 -3.30 74.92 29.46
C SER A 125 -3.77 75.28 30.85
N VAL A 126 -4.51 74.39 31.50
CA VAL A 126 -4.71 74.48 32.96
C VAL A 126 -3.34 74.51 33.64
N ALA A 127 -3.07 75.43 34.59
CA ALA A 127 -1.73 75.62 35.17
C ALA A 127 -1.07 74.34 35.73
N SER A 128 -1.85 73.37 36.22
CA SER A 128 -1.33 72.08 36.71
C SER A 128 -0.84 71.15 35.60
N GLN A 129 -1.18 71.43 34.34
CA GLN A 129 -0.81 70.69 33.13
C GLN A 129 0.06 71.52 32.17
N ALA A 130 0.39 72.77 32.51
CA ALA A 130 1.24 73.63 31.70
C ALA A 130 2.64 72.99 31.52
N GLY A 131 3.14 73.00 30.30
CA GLY A 131 4.21 72.08 29.89
C GLY A 131 4.55 72.21 28.41
N SER A 132 5.36 71.29 27.89
CA SER A 132 5.52 71.13 26.44
C SER A 132 4.34 70.32 25.89
N ASP A 133 3.61 70.89 24.93
CA ASP A 133 2.50 70.24 24.25
C ASP A 133 2.47 70.61 22.76
N SER A 134 1.48 70.13 22.01
CA SER A 134 1.30 70.42 20.60
C SER A 134 -0.16 70.39 20.16
N PHE A 135 -0.46 71.05 19.06
CA PHE A 135 -1.74 70.95 18.37
C PHE A 135 -1.54 70.98 16.85
N SER A 136 -2.50 70.45 16.12
CA SER A 136 -2.56 70.51 14.66
C SER A 136 -3.67 71.45 14.22
N ILE A 137 -3.40 72.31 13.24
CA ILE A 137 -4.37 73.29 12.72
C ILE A 137 -4.53 73.17 11.21
N GLN A 138 -5.77 73.24 10.70
CA GLN A 138 -6.09 73.22 9.27
C GLN A 138 -7.28 74.15 8.96
N ALA A 139 -7.25 74.81 7.81
CA ALA A 139 -8.38 75.59 7.29
C ALA A 139 -9.19 74.78 6.26
N PHE A 140 -10.49 74.99 6.23
CA PHE A 140 -11.42 74.41 5.27
C PHE A 140 -12.21 75.53 4.61
N GLU A 141 -12.26 75.56 3.29
CA GLU A 141 -13.08 76.52 2.55
C GLU A 141 -14.56 76.18 2.72
N THR A 142 -15.39 77.20 2.99
CA THR A 142 -16.86 77.04 3.12
C THR A 142 -17.41 76.23 1.95
N ALA A 143 -18.19 75.20 2.26
CA ALA A 143 -18.91 74.45 1.24
C ALA A 143 -19.99 75.32 0.59
N THR A 144 -20.18 75.20 -0.73
CA THR A 144 -21.23 75.96 -1.42
C THR A 144 -22.64 75.45 -1.10
N ASN A 145 -22.74 74.19 -0.66
CA ASN A 145 -23.95 73.48 -0.30
C ASN A 145 -24.10 73.27 1.22
N ASP A 146 -23.61 74.23 2.00
CA ASP A 146 -23.69 74.24 3.48
C ASP A 146 -25.11 74.56 4.01
N GLU A 147 -26.01 75.02 3.13
CA GLU A 147 -27.38 75.37 3.47
C GLU A 147 -28.33 74.63 2.54
N CYS A 148 -29.51 74.23 3.04
CA CYS A 148 -30.53 73.57 2.22
C CYS A 148 -30.85 74.38 0.96
N ALA A 149 -31.00 75.71 1.10
CA ALA A 149 -31.31 76.60 -0.03
C ALA A 149 -30.22 76.64 -1.13
N SER A 150 -29.01 76.15 -0.84
CA SER A 150 -27.89 76.05 -1.78
C SER A 150 -27.47 74.60 -2.05
N ALA A 151 -28.37 73.63 -1.82
CA ALA A 151 -28.13 72.21 -2.06
C ALA A 151 -27.51 71.94 -3.45
N GLU A 152 -26.49 71.09 -3.48
CA GLU A 152 -25.83 70.69 -4.71
C GLU A 152 -26.69 69.69 -5.49
N VAL A 153 -26.99 69.99 -6.76
CA VAL A 153 -27.82 69.10 -7.59
C VAL A 153 -27.00 67.90 -8.08
N ILE A 154 -27.39 66.69 -7.68
CA ILE A 154 -26.90 65.43 -8.25
C ILE A 154 -27.52 65.28 -9.64
N THR A 155 -26.73 65.57 -10.67
CA THR A 155 -27.17 65.50 -12.08
C THR A 155 -27.04 64.11 -12.71
N ASP A 156 -26.34 63.20 -12.04
CA ASP A 156 -26.13 61.84 -12.52
C ASP A 156 -27.43 61.04 -12.54
N ASN A 157 -27.56 60.14 -13.52
CA ASN A 157 -28.64 59.17 -13.50
C ASN A 157 -28.40 58.13 -12.39
N ILE A 158 -29.23 58.20 -11.35
CA ILE A 158 -29.20 57.32 -10.18
C ILE A 158 -29.97 56.00 -10.37
N THR A 159 -30.56 55.69 -11.54
CA THR A 159 -31.14 54.34 -11.78
C THR A 159 -30.12 53.21 -11.74
N THR A 160 -28.84 53.56 -11.72
CA THR A 160 -27.71 52.67 -11.44
C THR A 160 -26.90 53.29 -10.31
N PRO A 161 -26.17 52.51 -9.50
CA PRO A 161 -25.44 53.03 -8.34
C PRO A 161 -24.49 54.19 -8.70
N ARG A 162 -24.50 55.26 -7.90
CA ARG A 162 -23.62 56.43 -8.05
C ARG A 162 -22.96 56.78 -6.73
N THR A 163 -21.64 56.92 -6.75
CA THR A 163 -20.85 57.34 -5.59
C THR A 163 -20.75 58.86 -5.53
N ILE A 164 -21.13 59.44 -4.40
CA ILE A 164 -21.01 60.86 -4.08
C ILE A 164 -19.91 61.01 -3.04
N ILE A 165 -18.98 61.95 -3.26
CA ILE A 165 -17.87 62.25 -2.35
C ILE A 165 -18.14 63.62 -1.73
N PHE A 166 -17.96 63.73 -0.42
CA PHE A 166 -18.27 64.94 0.33
C PHE A 166 -17.22 65.21 1.41
N ASN A 167 -17.26 66.40 2.03
CA ASN A 167 -16.39 66.70 3.18
C ASN A 167 -17.07 67.66 4.18
N ASN A 168 -17.64 67.14 5.26
CA ASN A 168 -18.38 67.92 6.26
C ASN A 168 -17.49 68.85 7.10
N ALA A 169 -16.16 68.72 7.09
CA ALA A 169 -15.30 69.69 7.78
C ALA A 169 -15.38 71.10 7.16
N ARG A 170 -15.89 71.20 5.93
CA ARG A 170 -16.17 72.45 5.21
C ARG A 170 -17.52 73.09 5.56
N ALA A 171 -18.35 72.39 6.32
CA ALA A 171 -19.73 72.74 6.61
C ALA A 171 -19.92 73.27 8.03
N THR A 172 -21.07 73.87 8.29
CA THR A 172 -21.57 74.28 9.59
C THR A 172 -22.87 73.55 9.90
N GLU A 173 -23.31 73.63 11.15
CA GLU A 173 -24.61 73.07 11.53
C GLU A 173 -25.72 74.03 11.11
N SER A 174 -26.60 73.55 10.24
CA SER A 174 -27.71 74.31 9.65
C SER A 174 -29.08 73.82 10.16
N LEU A 175 -29.25 72.51 10.38
CA LEU A 175 -30.49 71.90 10.86
C LEU A 175 -30.22 70.58 11.60
N GLN A 176 -30.88 70.34 12.73
CA GLN A 176 -30.91 69.01 13.38
C GLN A 176 -32.12 68.20 12.93
N SER A 177 -31.91 66.92 12.60
CA SER A 177 -32.96 65.97 12.20
C SER A 177 -33.47 65.11 13.35
N SER A 178 -34.48 64.27 13.10
CA SER A 178 -35.04 63.40 14.15
C SER A 178 -34.06 62.35 14.70
N CYS A 179 -33.06 61.97 13.91
CA CYS A 179 -32.03 60.99 14.30
C CYS A 179 -30.76 61.63 14.91
N ASP A 180 -30.68 62.95 15.00
CA ASP A 180 -29.60 63.70 15.66
C ASP A 180 -29.81 63.77 17.18
N THR A 181 -29.73 62.61 17.84
CA THR A 181 -30.19 62.46 19.23
C THR A 181 -29.29 63.09 20.29
N ASN A 182 -28.03 63.41 19.98
CA ASN A 182 -27.08 64.01 20.92
C ASN A 182 -26.95 65.52 20.70
N SER A 183 -27.69 66.31 21.46
CA SER A 183 -27.70 67.79 21.38
C SER A 183 -26.42 68.49 21.89
N SER A 184 -25.44 67.73 22.37
CA SER A 184 -24.14 68.29 22.82
C SER A 184 -23.06 68.24 21.73
N LEU A 185 -23.37 67.67 20.56
CA LEU A 185 -22.49 67.63 19.39
C LEU A 185 -23.00 68.63 18.35
N ASN A 186 -22.07 69.17 17.56
CA ASN A 186 -22.43 69.89 16.35
C ASN A 186 -22.47 68.90 15.19
N TYR A 187 -23.55 68.96 14.42
CA TYR A 187 -23.79 68.16 13.24
C TYR A 187 -23.48 69.03 12.02
N LEU A 188 -22.35 68.79 11.35
CA LEU A 188 -21.93 69.63 10.22
C LEU A 188 -22.59 69.09 8.96
N ASP A 189 -23.34 69.93 8.23
CA ASP A 189 -24.31 69.45 7.22
C ASP A 189 -23.91 69.84 5.80
N LEU A 190 -23.97 68.90 4.87
CA LEU A 190 -23.94 69.17 3.44
C LEU A 190 -25.26 68.78 2.79
N TRP A 191 -25.75 69.62 1.88
CA TRP A 191 -27.05 69.45 1.26
C TRP A 191 -26.92 69.08 -0.21
N TYR A 192 -27.71 68.10 -0.64
CA TYR A 192 -27.79 67.66 -2.02
C TYR A 192 -29.25 67.64 -2.47
N GLU A 193 -29.51 67.98 -3.73
CA GLU A 193 -30.81 67.83 -4.37
C GLU A 193 -30.70 66.75 -5.44
N PHE A 194 -31.66 65.83 -5.50
CA PHE A 194 -31.72 64.84 -6.58
C PHE A 194 -33.15 64.66 -7.05
N THR A 195 -33.31 64.13 -8.27
CA THR A 195 -34.62 63.77 -8.82
C THR A 195 -34.75 62.25 -8.82
N MET A 196 -35.71 61.71 -8.08
CA MET A 196 -36.16 60.33 -8.23
C MET A 196 -36.75 60.16 -9.64
N PRO A 197 -36.09 59.38 -10.51
CA PRO A 197 -36.50 59.26 -11.91
C PRO A 197 -37.74 58.37 -12.10
N VAL A 198 -38.03 57.53 -11.11
CA VAL A 198 -39.12 56.53 -11.07
C VAL A 198 -39.70 56.50 -9.66
N THR A 199 -40.94 56.02 -9.52
CA THR A 199 -41.48 55.67 -8.21
C THR A 199 -40.90 54.33 -7.78
N GLY A 200 -40.40 54.25 -6.54
CA GLY A 200 -39.88 53.01 -5.96
C GLY A 200 -38.90 53.26 -4.82
N ASN A 201 -37.95 52.37 -4.62
CA ASN A 201 -37.03 52.44 -3.48
C ASN A 201 -35.82 53.32 -3.79
N LEU A 202 -35.41 54.13 -2.82
CA LEU A 202 -34.11 54.79 -2.81
C LEU A 202 -33.18 54.01 -1.90
N ARG A 203 -32.07 53.49 -2.44
CA ARG A 203 -31.01 52.85 -1.66
C ARG A 203 -29.87 53.83 -1.43
N ILE A 204 -29.52 54.06 -0.17
CA ILE A 204 -28.26 54.68 0.24
C ILE A 204 -27.38 53.59 0.84
N SER A 205 -26.14 53.46 0.36
CA SER A 205 -25.22 52.39 0.79
C SER A 205 -23.78 52.85 0.82
N GLY A 206 -22.91 52.04 1.44
CA GLY A 206 -21.52 52.42 1.67
C GLY A 206 -21.40 53.56 2.68
N VAL A 207 -22.32 53.62 3.64
CA VAL A 207 -22.38 54.65 4.67
C VAL A 207 -21.36 54.37 5.76
N ASN A 208 -20.58 55.39 6.15
CA ASN A 208 -19.75 55.34 7.34
C ASN A 208 -20.63 55.51 8.59
N PHE A 209 -20.34 54.76 9.66
CA PHE A 209 -21.06 54.81 10.93
C PHE A 209 -21.12 56.22 11.57
N ALA A 210 -20.20 57.10 11.19
CA ALA A 210 -20.12 58.47 11.68
C ALA A 210 -21.00 59.47 10.89
N ASP A 211 -21.54 59.03 9.75
CA ASP A 211 -22.30 59.85 8.82
C ASP A 211 -23.79 59.53 8.92
N GLY A 212 -24.59 60.58 9.09
CA GLY A 212 -26.04 60.52 9.08
C GLY A 212 -26.59 61.04 7.76
N PHE A 213 -27.79 60.56 7.44
CA PHE A 213 -28.53 60.96 6.26
C PHE A 213 -29.94 61.33 6.67
N THR A 214 -30.46 62.41 6.10
CA THR A 214 -31.85 62.79 6.29
C THR A 214 -32.45 63.21 4.96
N LEU A 215 -33.51 62.53 4.55
CA LEU A 215 -34.24 62.83 3.33
C LEU A 215 -35.37 63.80 3.61
N TYR A 216 -35.52 64.83 2.80
CA TYR A 216 -36.58 65.82 2.87
C TYR A 216 -37.32 65.96 1.53
N ASN A 217 -38.60 66.31 1.61
CA ASN A 217 -39.40 66.59 0.39
C ASN A 217 -38.89 67.82 -0.39
N ASN A 218 -38.43 68.85 0.32
CA ASN A 218 -37.81 70.06 -0.24
C ASN A 218 -37.23 70.95 0.87
N CYS A 219 -36.45 71.95 0.47
CA CYS A 219 -35.91 73.01 1.32
C CYS A 219 -36.89 74.13 1.67
N GLY A 220 -38.17 73.83 1.90
CA GLY A 220 -39.17 74.82 2.32
C GLY A 220 -38.77 75.60 3.58
N THR A 221 -39.62 76.52 4.06
CA THR A 221 -39.30 77.33 5.26
C THR A 221 -39.04 76.51 6.53
N VAL A 222 -39.58 75.28 6.58
CA VAL A 222 -39.19 74.19 7.48
C VAL A 222 -39.21 72.92 6.63
N PRO A 223 -38.06 72.28 6.35
CA PRO A 223 -38.02 71.03 5.59
C PRO A 223 -38.86 69.95 6.28
N THR A 224 -39.70 69.24 5.52
CA THR A 224 -40.47 68.10 6.04
C THR A 224 -39.67 66.83 5.84
N GLU A 225 -39.24 66.23 6.95
CA GLU A 225 -38.47 65.00 6.98
C GLU A 225 -39.30 63.83 6.43
N VAL A 226 -38.70 63.08 5.53
CA VAL A 226 -39.22 61.83 4.95
C VAL A 226 -38.63 60.65 5.72
N ASP A 227 -37.31 60.67 5.94
CA ASP A 227 -36.59 59.59 6.60
C ASP A 227 -35.24 60.05 7.17
N CYS A 228 -34.70 59.34 8.17
CA CYS A 228 -33.46 59.69 8.87
C CYS A 228 -32.72 58.44 9.40
N PHE A 229 -31.45 58.26 9.01
CA PHE A 229 -30.67 57.05 9.32
C PHE A 229 -29.15 57.31 9.34
N TYR A 230 -28.38 56.33 9.85
CA TYR A 230 -26.91 56.37 10.00
C TYR A 230 -26.21 55.13 9.41
N ASP A 231 -26.95 54.28 8.70
CA ASP A 231 -26.49 53.03 8.10
C ASP A 231 -26.94 52.90 6.65
N ASP A 232 -26.56 51.79 6.00
CA ASP A 232 -27.09 51.45 4.68
C ASP A 232 -28.61 51.27 4.79
N HIS A 233 -29.35 52.02 3.99
CA HIS A 233 -30.79 52.19 4.20
C HIS A 233 -31.58 52.23 2.89
N PHE A 234 -32.81 51.72 2.94
CA PHE A 234 -33.79 51.88 1.88
C PHE A 234 -34.89 52.83 2.33
N VAL A 235 -35.14 53.87 1.54
CA VAL A 235 -36.38 54.65 1.66
C VAL A 235 -37.38 54.07 0.68
N TYR A 236 -38.40 53.40 1.19
CA TYR A 236 -39.37 52.65 0.39
C TYR A 236 -40.43 53.53 -0.25
N ASN A 237 -40.94 53.09 -1.42
CA ASN A 237 -42.11 53.66 -2.08
C ASN A 237 -42.04 55.18 -2.32
N LEU A 238 -40.83 55.70 -2.57
CA LEU A 238 -40.59 57.11 -2.81
C LEU A 238 -41.13 57.50 -4.21
N PRO A 239 -42.12 58.41 -4.31
CA PRO A 239 -42.65 58.83 -5.61
C PRO A 239 -41.60 59.48 -6.52
N SER A 240 -41.79 59.38 -7.84
CA SER A 240 -40.99 60.17 -8.78
C SER A 240 -41.13 61.66 -8.49
N GLY A 241 -40.03 62.38 -8.33
CA GLY A 241 -40.04 63.78 -7.89
C GLY A 241 -38.66 64.26 -7.44
N THR A 242 -38.57 65.52 -7.04
CA THR A 242 -37.33 66.12 -6.54
C THR A 242 -37.31 66.05 -5.02
N TYR A 243 -36.17 65.65 -4.45
CA TYR A 243 -35.93 65.52 -3.02
C TYR A 243 -34.63 66.19 -2.63
N THR A 244 -34.51 66.55 -1.36
CA THR A 244 -33.27 67.07 -0.78
C THR A 244 -32.72 66.07 0.24
N LEU A 245 -31.46 65.69 0.08
CA LEU A 245 -30.72 64.84 0.99
C LEU A 245 -29.75 65.69 1.82
N ARG A 246 -29.89 65.65 3.13
CA ARG A 246 -28.88 66.15 4.08
C ARG A 246 -27.92 65.03 4.41
N VAL A 247 -26.62 65.31 4.29
CA VAL A 247 -25.52 64.41 4.66
C VAL A 247 -24.74 65.08 5.77
N VAL A 248 -24.66 64.42 6.92
CA VAL A 248 -24.14 65.03 8.15
C VAL A 248 -23.04 64.16 8.75
N SER A 249 -22.03 64.78 9.34
CA SER A 249 -21.12 64.11 10.29
C SER A 249 -21.03 64.93 11.57
N THR A 250 -20.80 64.28 12.71
CA THR A 250 -20.47 65.01 13.94
C THR A 250 -19.13 65.72 13.82
N ASP A 251 -18.97 66.88 14.45
CA ASP A 251 -17.73 67.67 14.41
C ASP A 251 -16.45 66.87 14.76
N GLY A 252 -16.54 65.91 15.68
CA GLY A 252 -15.45 64.98 16.00
C GLY A 252 -15.00 64.12 14.81
N ASN A 253 -15.94 63.71 13.95
CA ASN A 253 -15.71 62.79 12.83
C ASN A 253 -15.69 63.48 11.46
N ALA A 254 -16.08 64.75 11.38
CA ALA A 254 -16.17 65.50 10.14
C ALA A 254 -14.85 65.44 9.34
N GLY A 255 -14.97 65.11 8.06
CA GLY A 255 -13.85 64.88 7.15
C GLY A 255 -14.35 64.49 5.76
N SER A 256 -13.44 64.08 4.88
CA SER A 256 -13.83 63.57 3.56
C SER A 256 -14.35 62.14 3.67
N ASP A 257 -15.54 61.88 3.11
CA ASP A 257 -16.13 60.54 3.01
C ASP A 257 -16.97 60.41 1.71
N SER A 258 -17.67 59.29 1.54
CA SER A 258 -18.51 59.00 0.38
C SER A 258 -19.71 58.13 0.72
N PHE A 259 -20.76 58.22 -0.09
CA PHE A 259 -21.90 57.29 -0.06
C PHE A 259 -22.32 56.92 -1.48
N VAL A 260 -23.08 55.85 -1.62
CA VAL A 260 -23.66 55.39 -2.89
C VAL A 260 -25.17 55.60 -2.87
N ILE A 261 -25.69 56.28 -3.88
CA ILE A 261 -27.13 56.51 -4.09
C ILE A 261 -27.62 55.73 -5.31
N GLN A 262 -28.77 55.06 -5.18
CA GLN A 262 -29.44 54.36 -6.27
C GLN A 262 -30.97 54.47 -6.15
N ALA A 263 -31.64 54.83 -7.24
CA ALA A 263 -33.08 54.72 -7.38
C ALA A 263 -33.44 53.39 -8.07
N LEU A 264 -34.40 52.68 -7.50
CA LEU A 264 -34.92 51.41 -7.98
C LEU A 264 -36.42 51.59 -8.26
N GLU A 265 -36.86 51.27 -9.47
CA GLU A 265 -38.29 51.29 -9.83
C GLU A 265 -39.02 50.18 -9.06
N THR A 266 -40.20 50.46 -8.51
CA THR A 266 -41.01 49.46 -7.78
C THR A 266 -41.12 48.19 -8.62
N ALA A 267 -40.78 47.04 -8.02
CA ALA A 267 -40.87 45.77 -8.71
C ALA A 267 -42.30 45.49 -9.17
N ALA A 268 -42.48 45.03 -10.41
CA ALA A 268 -43.81 44.80 -10.97
C ALA A 268 -44.60 43.70 -10.25
N ASN A 269 -43.90 42.81 -9.55
CA ASN A 269 -44.42 41.68 -8.80
C ASN A 269 -44.11 41.76 -7.31
N ASP A 270 -44.07 42.99 -6.78
CA ASP A 270 -43.88 43.29 -5.35
C ASP A 270 -45.07 42.83 -4.48
N GLU A 271 -46.25 42.70 -5.10
CA GLU A 271 -47.46 42.26 -4.42
C GLU A 271 -47.91 40.90 -4.95
N CYS A 272 -48.47 40.07 -4.07
CA CYS A 272 -49.04 38.77 -4.44
C CYS A 272 -50.04 38.90 -5.60
N ALA A 273 -50.91 39.91 -5.56
CA ALA A 273 -51.90 40.16 -6.61
C ALA A 273 -51.29 40.48 -8.00
N THR A 274 -50.00 40.82 -8.03
CA THR A 274 -49.22 41.15 -9.23
C THR A 274 -48.14 40.11 -9.53
N ALA A 275 -48.22 38.91 -8.94
CA ALA A 275 -47.24 37.84 -9.10
C ALA A 275 -46.90 37.59 -10.58
N THR A 276 -45.61 37.49 -10.88
CA THR A 276 -45.14 37.16 -12.24
C THR A 276 -45.43 35.70 -12.53
N VAL A 277 -46.10 35.41 -13.65
CA VAL A 277 -46.38 34.03 -14.06
C VAL A 277 -45.12 33.38 -14.66
N ILE A 278 -44.66 32.29 -14.04
CA ILE A 278 -43.63 31.39 -14.59
C ILE A 278 -44.33 30.49 -15.63
N MET A 279 -44.01 30.68 -16.91
CA MET A 279 -44.60 29.93 -18.02
C MET A 279 -43.80 28.68 -18.41
N ASP A 280 -42.63 28.47 -17.82
CA ASP A 280 -41.75 27.36 -18.15
C ASP A 280 -42.33 26.03 -17.65
N ASP A 281 -42.05 24.96 -18.40
CA ASP A 281 -42.37 23.60 -17.99
C ASP A 281 -41.37 23.15 -16.93
N ILE A 282 -41.77 23.25 -15.66
CA ILE A 282 -40.96 22.87 -14.51
C ILE A 282 -40.83 21.35 -14.31
N THR A 283 -41.32 20.49 -15.22
CA THR A 283 -40.98 19.04 -15.17
C THR A 283 -39.48 18.78 -15.37
N ASN A 284 -38.78 19.74 -15.98
CA ASN A 284 -37.33 19.81 -16.03
C ASN A 284 -36.84 20.96 -15.12
N PRO A 285 -35.57 20.93 -14.67
CA PRO A 285 -35.02 22.03 -13.88
C PRO A 285 -35.07 23.37 -14.63
N VAL A 286 -35.68 24.39 -14.02
CA VAL A 286 -35.78 25.76 -14.55
C VAL A 286 -35.09 26.73 -13.60
N LEU A 287 -34.15 27.53 -14.13
CA LEU A 287 -33.47 28.58 -13.39
C LEU A 287 -34.29 29.88 -13.41
N ILE A 288 -34.65 30.38 -12.25
CA ILE A 288 -35.36 31.65 -12.06
C ILE A 288 -34.39 32.66 -11.45
N SER A 289 -34.25 33.83 -12.08
CA SER A 289 -33.46 34.95 -11.55
C SER A 289 -34.38 36.06 -11.07
N PHE A 290 -34.01 36.71 -9.97
CA PHE A 290 -34.81 37.77 -9.36
C PHE A 290 -33.93 38.90 -8.82
N ASN A 291 -34.53 40.07 -8.57
CA ASN A 291 -33.87 41.16 -7.85
C ASN A 291 -34.87 41.88 -6.93
N ASN A 292 -34.81 41.57 -5.65
CA ASN A 292 -35.75 42.10 -4.65
C ASN A 292 -35.31 43.42 -4.00
N ALA A 293 -34.21 44.05 -4.42
CA ALA A 293 -33.85 45.38 -3.91
C ALA A 293 -34.89 46.46 -4.27
N ALA A 294 -35.65 46.22 -5.35
CA ALA A 294 -36.74 47.05 -5.81
C ALA A 294 -38.09 46.74 -5.14
N ALA A 295 -38.14 45.73 -4.28
CA ALA A 295 -39.33 45.25 -3.61
C ALA A 295 -39.50 45.89 -2.21
N THR A 296 -40.69 45.76 -1.65
CA THR A 296 -41.03 46.11 -0.28
C THR A 296 -41.46 44.85 0.47
N GLN A 297 -41.68 44.97 1.77
CA GLN A 297 -42.24 43.86 2.53
C GLN A 297 -43.76 43.89 2.42
N SER A 298 -44.34 42.94 1.69
CA SER A 298 -45.80 42.82 1.56
C SER A 298 -46.41 41.80 2.55
N LEU A 299 -45.67 40.74 2.91
CA LEU A 299 -46.10 39.72 3.87
C LEU A 299 -44.93 39.23 4.74
N GLN A 300 -45.23 38.64 5.89
CA GLN A 300 -44.25 37.90 6.71
C GLN A 300 -44.72 36.45 6.84
N SER A 301 -43.85 35.49 6.52
CA SER A 301 -44.16 34.06 6.53
C SER A 301 -43.82 33.40 7.88
N SER A 302 -44.21 32.14 8.07
CA SER A 302 -43.93 31.42 9.32
C SER A 302 -42.43 31.23 9.62
N CYS A 303 -41.60 31.17 8.57
CA CYS A 303 -40.15 31.01 8.70
C CYS A 303 -39.36 32.34 8.80
N ASP A 304 -40.04 33.50 8.70
CA ASP A 304 -39.43 34.82 8.88
C ASP A 304 -39.35 35.17 10.38
N SER A 305 -38.46 34.48 11.09
CA SER A 305 -38.46 34.46 12.56
C SER A 305 -38.04 35.78 13.24
N ASN A 306 -37.32 36.67 12.54
CA ASN A 306 -36.85 37.92 13.12
C ASN A 306 -37.69 39.12 12.66
N SER A 307 -38.71 39.49 13.45
CA SER A 307 -39.60 40.62 13.18
C SER A 307 -38.95 42.02 13.18
N ALA A 308 -37.66 42.13 13.57
CA ALA A 308 -36.93 43.39 13.52
C ALA A 308 -36.26 43.63 12.15
N LEU A 309 -36.25 42.63 11.27
CA LEU A 309 -35.74 42.76 9.90
C LEU A 309 -36.88 43.00 8.93
N GLU A 310 -36.55 43.72 7.87
CA GLU A 310 -37.45 43.91 6.73
C GLU A 310 -37.14 42.86 5.67
N TYR A 311 -38.21 42.25 5.16
CA TYR A 311 -38.16 41.09 4.27
C TYR A 311 -38.70 41.48 2.90
N LEU A 312 -37.82 41.89 1.99
CA LEU A 312 -38.21 42.40 0.67
C LEU A 312 -38.62 41.23 -0.22
N ASP A 313 -39.88 41.20 -0.64
CA ASP A 313 -40.48 40.02 -1.26
C ASP A 313 -40.94 40.23 -2.71
N LEU A 314 -40.70 39.22 -3.52
CA LEU A 314 -41.19 39.13 -4.89
C LEU A 314 -42.10 37.93 -5.04
N TRP A 315 -43.14 38.10 -5.83
CA TRP A 315 -44.18 37.10 -6.00
C TRP A 315 -44.16 36.49 -7.39
N TYR A 316 -44.30 35.18 -7.43
CA TYR A 316 -44.38 34.39 -8.65
C TYR A 316 -45.61 33.49 -8.60
N GLU A 317 -46.27 33.30 -9.73
CA GLU A 317 -47.33 32.31 -9.89
C GLU A 317 -46.82 31.22 -10.84
N PHE A 318 -47.05 29.96 -10.51
CA PHE A 318 -46.72 28.86 -11.41
C PHE A 318 -47.81 27.79 -11.36
N THR A 319 -47.87 26.97 -12.42
CA THR A 319 -48.79 25.83 -12.47
C THR A 319 -47.98 24.56 -12.24
N MET A 320 -48.26 23.83 -11.15
CA MET A 320 -47.76 22.47 -10.95
C MET A 320 -48.27 21.59 -12.10
N PRO A 321 -47.39 21.08 -12.98
CA PRO A 321 -47.80 20.37 -14.19
C PRO A 321 -48.30 18.95 -13.90
N VAL A 322 -47.92 18.40 -12.74
CA VAL A 322 -48.23 17.05 -12.26
C VAL A 322 -48.49 17.11 -10.75
N SER A 323 -49.29 16.17 -10.23
CA SER A 323 -49.36 15.96 -8.78
C SER A 323 -48.10 15.24 -8.31
N GLY A 324 -47.50 15.70 -7.22
CA GLY A 324 -46.28 15.16 -6.63
C GLY A 324 -45.46 16.22 -5.89
N ASN A 325 -44.15 16.19 -6.04
CA ASN A 325 -43.25 17.02 -5.26
C ASN A 325 -42.73 18.21 -6.06
N LEU A 326 -42.50 19.34 -5.40
CA LEU A 326 -41.76 20.47 -5.95
C LEU A 326 -40.42 20.57 -5.23
N ARG A 327 -39.32 20.60 -5.98
CA ARG A 327 -37.99 20.91 -5.47
C ARG A 327 -37.62 22.35 -5.80
N ILE A 328 -37.17 23.09 -4.80
CA ILE A 328 -36.44 24.34 -4.97
C ILE A 328 -34.99 24.09 -4.54
N SER A 329 -34.05 24.45 -5.40
CA SER A 329 -32.62 24.17 -5.19
C SER A 329 -31.70 25.26 -5.70
N GLY A 330 -30.44 25.25 -5.27
CA GLY A 330 -29.50 26.33 -5.57
C GLY A 330 -29.84 27.61 -4.80
N VAL A 331 -30.43 27.47 -3.62
CA VAL A 331 -30.87 28.57 -2.76
C VAL A 331 -29.68 29.21 -2.04
N ASN A 332 -29.61 30.54 -2.05
CA ASN A 332 -28.69 31.28 -1.19
C ASN A 332 -29.22 31.28 0.25
N PHE A 333 -28.34 31.14 1.25
CA PHE A 333 -28.71 31.13 2.67
C PHE A 333 -29.48 32.37 3.14
N ALA A 334 -29.37 33.48 2.41
CA ALA A 334 -30.06 34.74 2.71
C ALA A 334 -31.48 34.81 2.10
N ASP A 335 -31.84 33.85 1.25
CA ASP A 335 -33.09 33.83 0.50
C ASP A 335 -34.08 32.83 1.11
N GLY A 336 -35.25 33.34 1.46
CA GLY A 336 -36.39 32.56 1.92
C GLY A 336 -37.37 32.30 0.79
N PHE A 337 -38.09 31.19 0.91
CA PHE A 337 -39.14 30.78 0.00
C PHE A 337 -40.38 30.44 0.82
N THR A 338 -41.53 30.87 0.32
CA THR A 338 -42.81 30.47 0.90
C THR A 338 -43.80 30.12 -0.20
N LEU A 339 -44.32 28.91 -0.15
CA LEU A 339 -45.32 28.43 -1.09
C LEU A 339 -46.71 28.65 -0.52
N TYR A 340 -47.63 29.16 -1.35
CA TYR A 340 -49.03 29.40 -1.02
C TYR A 340 -49.96 28.76 -2.04
N ASN A 341 -51.16 28.37 -1.60
CA ASN A 341 -52.20 27.84 -2.49
C ASN A 341 -52.73 28.90 -3.47
N ASN A 342 -52.80 30.17 -3.06
CA ASN A 342 -53.22 31.30 -3.90
C ASN A 342 -52.97 32.65 -3.18
N CYS A 343 -53.07 33.73 -3.94
CA CYS A 343 -53.12 35.10 -3.45
C CYS A 343 -54.51 35.52 -2.92
N GLY A 344 -55.02 34.79 -1.92
CA GLY A 344 -56.23 35.18 -1.19
C GLY A 344 -56.03 36.44 -0.32
N THR A 345 -57.09 36.92 0.35
CA THR A 345 -56.99 38.04 1.31
C THR A 345 -56.08 37.73 2.50
N VAL A 346 -55.86 36.45 2.78
CA VAL A 346 -54.79 35.91 3.62
C VAL A 346 -54.31 34.64 2.91
N PRO A 347 -53.12 34.65 2.28
CA PRO A 347 -52.56 33.46 1.64
C PRO A 347 -52.43 32.30 2.64
N THR A 348 -52.85 31.10 2.26
CA THR A 348 -52.66 29.91 3.09
C THR A 348 -51.31 29.29 2.75
N GLU A 349 -50.38 29.36 3.71
CA GLU A 349 -49.04 28.81 3.60
C GLU A 349 -49.10 27.28 3.47
N VAL A 350 -48.36 26.77 2.48
CA VAL A 350 -48.16 25.35 2.23
C VAL A 350 -46.84 24.90 2.83
N ASP A 351 -45.78 25.69 2.61
CA ASP A 351 -44.42 25.39 3.06
C ASP A 351 -43.56 26.66 3.10
N CYS A 352 -42.54 26.70 3.97
CA CYS A 352 -41.66 27.85 4.18
C CYS A 352 -40.24 27.41 4.60
N PHE A 353 -39.22 27.88 3.89
CA PHE A 353 -37.82 27.45 4.10
C PHE A 353 -36.80 28.46 3.57
N TYR A 354 -35.52 28.30 3.96
CA TYR A 354 -34.37 29.14 3.56
C TYR A 354 -33.23 28.35 2.87
N ASP A 355 -33.42 27.05 2.66
CA ASP A 355 -32.43 26.14 2.08
C ASP A 355 -33.05 25.35 0.92
N ASP A 356 -32.24 24.58 0.19
CA ASP A 356 -32.74 23.60 -0.78
C ASP A 356 -33.77 22.66 -0.12
N ASN A 357 -34.98 22.61 -0.67
CA ASN A 357 -36.08 21.89 -0.03
C ASN A 357 -37.03 21.25 -1.04
N PHE A 358 -37.71 20.20 -0.58
CA PHE A 358 -38.87 19.63 -1.27
C PHE A 358 -40.16 20.02 -0.53
N THR A 359 -41.14 20.47 -1.30
CA THR A 359 -42.52 20.53 -0.85
C THR A 359 -43.29 19.34 -1.41
N TYR A 360 -43.79 18.48 -0.54
CA TYR A 360 -44.38 17.19 -0.91
C TYR A 360 -45.91 17.26 -1.11
N GLY A 361 -46.44 16.31 -1.88
CA GLY A 361 -47.90 16.06 -1.95
C GLY A 361 -48.72 17.18 -2.59
N LEU A 362 -48.11 17.99 -3.46
CA LEU A 362 -48.81 19.02 -4.22
C LEU A 362 -49.70 18.38 -5.29
N THR A 363 -50.85 19.00 -5.56
CA THR A 363 -51.75 18.56 -6.63
C THR A 363 -51.55 19.39 -7.89
N ALA A 364 -51.73 18.81 -9.08
CA ALA A 364 -51.70 19.60 -10.31
C ALA A 364 -52.69 20.78 -10.24
N GLY A 365 -52.18 22.00 -10.43
CA GLY A 365 -52.91 23.24 -10.15
C GLY A 365 -52.00 24.44 -10.02
N THR A 366 -52.58 25.62 -9.77
CA THR A 366 -51.84 26.88 -9.65
C THR A 366 -51.44 27.15 -8.21
N TYR A 367 -50.19 27.57 -8.00
CA TYR A 367 -49.63 27.97 -6.71
C TYR A 367 -48.93 29.32 -6.84
N THR A 368 -48.76 30.00 -5.71
CA THR A 368 -48.01 31.24 -5.62
C THR A 368 -46.76 31.03 -4.76
N LEU A 369 -45.61 31.40 -5.29
CA LEU A 369 -44.32 31.38 -4.62
C LEU A 369 -43.92 32.81 -4.23
N ARG A 370 -43.65 33.02 -2.95
CA ARG A 370 -42.97 34.21 -2.42
C ARG A 370 -41.48 33.92 -2.32
N VAL A 371 -40.67 34.80 -2.89
CA VAL A 371 -39.20 34.76 -2.81
C VAL A 371 -38.75 36.01 -2.07
N VAL A 372 -37.95 35.85 -1.02
CA VAL A 372 -37.66 36.93 -0.08
C VAL A 372 -36.20 36.93 0.32
N SER A 373 -35.64 38.11 0.58
CA SER A 373 -34.36 38.26 1.29
C SER A 373 -34.49 39.42 2.26
N THR A 374 -33.68 39.44 3.32
CA THR A 374 -33.65 40.58 4.24
C THR A 374 -33.11 41.82 3.53
N SER A 375 -33.52 43.02 3.93
CA SER A 375 -33.11 44.28 3.30
C SER A 375 -31.58 44.41 3.12
N GLY A 376 -30.80 43.98 4.11
CA GLY A 376 -29.33 43.96 4.06
C GLY A 376 -28.72 42.96 3.05
N ASN A 377 -29.46 41.92 2.65
CA ASN A 377 -29.02 40.93 1.66
C ASN A 377 -29.75 41.06 0.31
N SER A 378 -30.70 42.00 0.20
CA SER A 378 -31.48 42.19 -1.02
C SER A 378 -30.62 42.58 -2.22
N GLY A 379 -30.98 42.04 -3.39
CA GLY A 379 -30.19 42.19 -4.60
C GLY A 379 -30.52 41.14 -5.65
N PHE A 380 -29.62 41.00 -6.63
CA PHE A 380 -29.77 40.01 -7.69
C PHE A 380 -29.37 38.62 -7.22
N ASP A 381 -30.29 37.65 -7.30
CA ASP A 381 -29.99 36.24 -7.06
C ASP A 381 -30.85 35.31 -7.95
N ASN A 382 -30.76 34.00 -7.74
CA ASN A 382 -31.35 32.97 -8.56
C ASN A 382 -31.59 31.66 -7.78
N PHE A 383 -32.57 30.88 -8.25
CA PHE A 383 -32.89 29.54 -7.72
C PHE A 383 -33.40 28.65 -8.84
N THR A 384 -33.40 27.34 -8.61
CA THR A 384 -33.89 26.33 -9.57
C THR A 384 -35.15 25.66 -9.07
N MET A 385 -36.17 25.56 -9.92
CA MET A 385 -37.42 24.84 -9.65
C MET A 385 -37.50 23.57 -10.49
N GLN A 386 -37.98 22.47 -9.90
CA GLN A 386 -38.34 21.25 -10.61
C GLN A 386 -39.53 20.54 -9.94
N ALA A 387 -40.52 20.13 -10.73
CA ALA A 387 -41.66 19.33 -10.31
C ALA A 387 -41.48 17.86 -10.69
N PHE A 388 -41.82 16.98 -9.76
CA PHE A 388 -41.77 15.53 -9.92
C PHE A 388 -43.18 14.95 -9.77
N ALA A 389 -43.59 14.08 -10.67
CA ALA A 389 -44.88 13.38 -10.58
C ALA A 389 -44.80 12.28 -9.52
N THR A 390 -45.78 12.15 -8.63
CA THR A 390 -45.82 11.12 -7.57
C THR A 390 -45.41 9.73 -8.09
N ALA A 391 -44.46 9.10 -7.41
CA ALA A 391 -44.03 7.76 -7.75
C ALA A 391 -45.19 6.74 -7.62
N PRO A 392 -45.42 5.85 -8.60
CA PRO A 392 -46.46 4.82 -8.47
C PRO A 392 -46.22 3.86 -7.29
N ASN A 393 -44.96 3.64 -6.94
CA ASN A 393 -44.47 2.72 -5.91
C ASN A 393 -43.92 3.44 -4.67
N ASP A 394 -44.46 4.64 -4.36
CA ASP A 394 -44.13 5.44 -3.17
C ASP A 394 -44.58 4.79 -1.86
N GLU A 395 -45.49 3.82 -1.95
CA GLU A 395 -46.08 3.13 -0.80
C GLU A 395 -45.85 1.63 -0.93
N CYS A 396 -45.54 0.96 0.18
CA CYS A 396 -45.35 -0.50 0.21
C CYS A 396 -46.51 -1.26 -0.46
N ALA A 397 -47.75 -0.81 -0.22
CA ALA A 397 -48.94 -1.43 -0.80
C ALA A 397 -48.97 -1.44 -2.34
N ASN A 398 -48.19 -0.56 -2.98
CA ASN A 398 -48.08 -0.40 -4.43
C ASN A 398 -46.66 -0.73 -4.93
N ALA A 399 -45.89 -1.52 -4.17
CA ALA A 399 -44.53 -1.89 -4.53
C ALA A 399 -44.41 -2.38 -5.99
N GLU A 400 -43.41 -1.88 -6.71
CA GLU A 400 -43.16 -2.28 -8.08
C GLU A 400 -42.56 -3.69 -8.13
N VAL A 401 -43.15 -4.59 -8.92
CA VAL A 401 -42.64 -5.95 -9.05
C VAL A 401 -41.40 -5.97 -9.96
N ILE A 402 -40.26 -6.38 -9.41
CA ILE A 402 -39.05 -6.72 -10.16
C ILE A 402 -39.32 -8.04 -10.88
N THR A 403 -39.61 -7.96 -12.19
CA THR A 403 -39.92 -9.13 -13.04
C THR A 403 -38.69 -9.81 -13.63
N ALA A 404 -37.51 -9.20 -13.48
CA ALA A 404 -36.25 -9.74 -13.97
C ALA A 404 -35.79 -10.96 -13.16
N ASP A 405 -35.07 -11.86 -13.81
CA ASP A 405 -34.46 -13.02 -13.15
C ASP A 405 -33.21 -12.60 -12.38
N ILE A 406 -33.37 -12.52 -11.06
CA ILE A 406 -32.29 -12.15 -10.14
C ILE A 406 -31.30 -13.28 -9.87
N SER A 407 -31.41 -14.47 -10.48
CA SER A 407 -30.33 -15.49 -10.40
C SER A 407 -29.02 -15.02 -11.07
N SER A 408 -29.11 -13.97 -11.88
CA SER A 408 -27.98 -13.22 -12.43
C SER A 408 -28.02 -11.76 -11.97
N ALA A 409 -26.85 -11.13 -11.91
CA ALA A 409 -26.72 -9.72 -11.56
C ALA A 409 -27.67 -8.84 -12.38
N THR A 410 -28.63 -8.21 -11.71
CA THR A 410 -29.69 -7.42 -12.33
C THR A 410 -29.63 -5.98 -11.83
N THR A 411 -29.47 -5.02 -12.74
CA THR A 411 -29.50 -3.59 -12.41
C THR A 411 -30.93 -3.06 -12.33
N ILE A 412 -31.27 -2.41 -11.23
CA ILE A 412 -32.53 -1.70 -11.01
C ILE A 412 -32.22 -0.21 -10.98
N ASN A 413 -32.87 0.58 -11.85
CA ASN A 413 -32.77 2.03 -11.85
C ASN A 413 -33.99 2.61 -11.14
N PHE A 414 -33.80 3.65 -10.36
CA PHE A 414 -34.88 4.32 -9.66
C PHE A 414 -34.67 5.83 -9.65
N ASN A 415 -35.73 6.58 -9.34
CA ASN A 415 -35.63 7.99 -9.04
C ASN A 415 -36.57 8.29 -7.89
N ASN A 416 -36.04 8.56 -6.70
CA ASN A 416 -36.83 8.80 -5.49
C ASN A 416 -37.09 10.29 -5.20
N ALA A 417 -36.71 11.21 -6.09
CA ALA A 417 -37.11 12.63 -5.96
C ALA A 417 -38.64 12.81 -6.14
N ASN A 418 -39.30 11.82 -6.73
CA ASN A 418 -40.75 11.76 -6.89
C ASN A 418 -41.49 11.08 -5.72
N ALA A 419 -40.76 10.58 -4.74
CA ALA A 419 -41.25 9.82 -3.60
C ALA A 419 -41.44 10.72 -2.38
N THR A 420 -42.18 10.25 -1.41
CA THR A 420 -42.31 10.81 -0.07
C THR A 420 -41.72 9.84 0.94
N GLN A 421 -41.63 10.23 2.20
CA GLN A 421 -41.25 9.29 3.24
C GLN A 421 -42.49 8.53 3.72
N SER A 422 -42.59 7.25 3.41
CA SER A 422 -43.68 6.38 3.87
C SER A 422 -43.36 5.61 5.14
N LEU A 423 -42.09 5.22 5.37
CA LEU A 423 -41.64 4.51 6.57
C LEU A 423 -40.23 4.94 6.99
N GLN A 424 -39.86 4.72 8.25
CA GLN A 424 -38.48 4.86 8.73
C GLN A 424 -37.98 3.50 9.24
N SER A 425 -36.79 3.11 8.81
CA SER A 425 -36.19 1.79 9.10
C SER A 425 -35.16 1.86 10.21
N SER A 426 -34.67 0.71 10.70
CA SER A 426 -33.73 0.68 11.83
C SER A 426 -32.38 1.36 11.55
N CYS A 427 -31.97 1.42 10.28
CA CYS A 427 -30.74 2.04 9.83
C CYS A 427 -30.89 3.53 9.43
N ASP A 428 -32.10 4.09 9.47
CA ASP A 428 -32.38 5.52 9.22
C ASP A 428 -32.11 6.34 10.48
N SER A 429 -30.83 6.46 10.85
CA SER A 429 -30.40 6.91 12.17
C SER A 429 -30.64 8.40 12.47
N ASN A 430 -30.80 9.26 11.45
CA ASN A 430 -31.03 10.68 11.65
C ASN A 430 -32.50 11.05 11.43
N ALA A 431 -33.25 11.20 12.52
CA ALA A 431 -34.68 11.55 12.49
C ALA A 431 -34.98 12.99 12.02
N SER A 432 -33.97 13.83 11.78
CA SER A 432 -34.16 15.18 11.23
C SER A 432 -34.09 15.24 9.69
N LEU A 433 -33.90 14.10 9.02
CA LEU A 433 -33.88 14.00 7.57
C LEU A 433 -35.15 13.32 7.09
N ASP A 434 -35.67 13.80 5.97
CA ASP A 434 -36.68 13.09 5.20
C ASP A 434 -36.00 12.02 4.33
N TYR A 435 -36.52 10.80 4.40
CA TYR A 435 -36.00 9.64 3.69
C TYR A 435 -37.00 9.22 2.61
N LEU A 436 -36.78 9.68 1.38
CA LEU A 436 -37.72 9.49 0.27
C LEU A 436 -37.61 8.07 -0.28
N ASP A 437 -38.67 7.28 -0.11
CA ASP A 437 -38.61 5.84 -0.29
C ASP A 437 -39.46 5.31 -1.44
N LEU A 438 -38.87 4.37 -2.18
CA LEU A 438 -39.54 3.60 -3.22
C LEU A 438 -39.60 2.14 -2.81
N TRP A 439 -40.69 1.49 -3.18
CA TRP A 439 -40.96 0.12 -2.80
C TRP A 439 -40.92 -0.80 -4.01
N TYR A 440 -40.28 -1.95 -3.82
CA TYR A 440 -40.15 -3.01 -4.81
C TYR A 440 -40.57 -4.34 -4.20
N GLU A 441 -41.14 -5.23 -5.01
CA GLU A 441 -41.41 -6.62 -4.67
C GLU A 441 -40.58 -7.52 -5.59
N PHE A 442 -39.93 -8.53 -5.05
CA PHE A 442 -39.20 -9.53 -5.85
C PHE A 442 -39.43 -10.94 -5.30
N THR A 443 -39.17 -11.93 -6.14
CA THR A 443 -39.25 -13.35 -5.74
C THR A 443 -37.84 -13.94 -5.69
N MET A 444 -37.40 -14.39 -4.51
CA MET A 444 -36.20 -15.22 -4.37
C MET A 444 -36.43 -16.55 -5.10
N PRO A 445 -35.64 -16.85 -6.15
CA PRO A 445 -35.85 -18.04 -6.97
C PRO A 445 -35.39 -19.33 -6.27
N VAL A 446 -34.48 -19.21 -5.30
CA VAL A 446 -33.82 -20.30 -4.57
C VAL A 446 -33.65 -19.90 -3.11
N THR A 447 -33.45 -20.88 -2.24
CA THR A 447 -33.00 -20.61 -0.86
C THR A 447 -31.51 -20.33 -0.89
N GLY A 448 -31.09 -19.20 -0.31
CA GLY A 448 -29.69 -18.85 -0.15
C GLY A 448 -29.46 -17.37 0.08
N ASN A 449 -28.40 -16.82 -0.50
CA ASN A 449 -27.95 -15.47 -0.21
C ASN A 449 -28.49 -14.49 -1.25
N LEU A 450 -28.78 -13.26 -0.81
CA LEU A 450 -29.15 -12.14 -1.68
C LEU A 450 -28.10 -11.05 -1.58
N GLN A 451 -27.46 -10.73 -2.69
CA GLN A 451 -26.44 -9.69 -2.78
C GLN A 451 -27.03 -8.40 -3.33
N PHE A 452 -26.64 -7.29 -2.69
CA PHE A 452 -26.78 -5.93 -3.19
C PHE A 452 -25.40 -5.38 -3.52
N SER A 453 -25.22 -4.89 -4.74
CA SER A 453 -23.94 -4.30 -5.18
C SER A 453 -24.15 -3.06 -6.05
N GLY A 454 -23.10 -2.28 -6.27
CA GLY A 454 -23.20 -1.02 -7.00
C GLY A 454 -24.03 0.04 -6.28
N VAL A 455 -24.13 -0.07 -4.95
CA VAL A 455 -24.92 0.82 -4.10
C VAL A 455 -24.18 2.15 -3.87
N ASN A 456 -24.88 3.28 -4.04
CA ASN A 456 -24.39 4.59 -3.64
C ASN A 456 -24.43 4.73 -2.12
N PHE A 457 -23.44 5.41 -1.53
CA PHE A 457 -23.34 5.61 -0.07
C PHE A 457 -24.55 6.37 0.51
N ALA A 458 -25.27 7.13 -0.32
CA ALA A 458 -26.46 7.88 0.08
C ALA A 458 -27.75 7.05 0.04
N ASP A 459 -27.68 5.82 -0.50
CA ASP A 459 -28.84 4.96 -0.72
C ASP A 459 -28.92 3.88 0.36
N GLY A 460 -30.03 3.88 1.09
CA GLY A 460 -30.42 2.87 2.05
C GLY A 460 -31.33 1.82 1.44
N PHE A 461 -31.23 0.61 1.96
CA PHE A 461 -32.05 -0.53 1.59
C PHE A 461 -32.59 -1.18 2.84
N THR A 462 -33.86 -1.59 2.78
CA THR A 462 -34.47 -2.33 3.87
C THR A 462 -35.29 -3.47 3.32
N LEU A 463 -34.98 -4.69 3.74
CA LEU A 463 -35.66 -5.89 3.30
C LEU A 463 -36.75 -6.27 4.29
N TYR A 464 -37.93 -6.58 3.79
CA TYR A 464 -39.10 -6.99 4.56
C TYR A 464 -39.67 -8.31 4.04
N GLY A 465 -40.29 -9.08 4.93
CA GLY A 465 -40.99 -10.30 4.53
C GLY A 465 -42.32 -10.05 3.80
N ASN A 466 -42.99 -8.93 4.07
CA ASN A 466 -44.22 -8.49 3.37
C ASN A 466 -44.59 -7.05 3.75
N CYS A 467 -45.49 -6.45 2.95
CA CYS A 467 -46.18 -5.19 3.23
C CYS A 467 -47.35 -5.34 4.23
N GLY A 468 -47.07 -5.85 5.43
CA GLY A 468 -48.05 -5.85 6.52
C GLY A 468 -48.37 -4.44 7.03
N SER A 469 -49.32 -4.31 7.96
CA SER A 469 -49.63 -3.01 8.61
C SER A 469 -48.45 -2.43 9.41
N VAL A 470 -47.50 -3.30 9.80
CA VAL A 470 -46.16 -2.96 10.25
C VAL A 470 -45.23 -4.00 9.61
N PRO A 471 -44.49 -3.64 8.55
CA PRO A 471 -43.54 -4.55 7.91
C PRO A 471 -42.51 -5.05 8.94
N THR A 472 -42.25 -6.36 8.96
CA THR A 472 -41.19 -6.92 9.82
C THR A 472 -39.88 -6.86 9.07
N GLU A 473 -38.97 -6.02 9.56
CA GLU A 473 -37.63 -5.82 9.00
C GLU A 473 -36.82 -7.11 9.13
N ILE A 474 -36.24 -7.55 8.01
CA ILE A 474 -35.30 -8.66 7.93
C ILE A 474 -33.87 -8.12 8.04
N ASP A 475 -33.57 -7.05 7.30
CA ASP A 475 -32.25 -6.42 7.26
C ASP A 475 -32.32 -4.97 6.78
N CYS A 476 -31.33 -4.15 7.14
CA CYS A 476 -31.26 -2.71 6.79
C CYS A 476 -29.80 -2.24 6.65
N PHE A 477 -29.45 -1.62 5.51
CA PHE A 477 -28.05 -1.26 5.17
C PHE A 477 -27.96 -0.10 4.15
N TYR A 478 -26.77 0.50 3.99
CA TYR A 478 -26.48 1.62 3.05
C TYR A 478 -25.32 1.33 2.07
N ASN A 479 -24.72 0.13 2.12
CA ASN A 479 -23.57 -0.24 1.29
C ASN A 479 -23.85 -1.55 0.56
N ASN A 480 -22.90 -2.02 -0.25
CA ASN A 480 -22.93 -3.38 -0.74
C ASN A 480 -23.08 -4.35 0.44
N HIS A 481 -24.00 -5.31 0.31
CA HIS A 481 -24.43 -6.12 1.44
C HIS A 481 -24.95 -7.47 0.98
N PHE A 482 -24.81 -8.47 1.85
CA PHE A 482 -25.44 -9.77 1.68
C PHE A 482 -26.50 -9.98 2.75
N VAL A 483 -27.70 -10.39 2.33
CA VAL A 483 -28.70 -10.96 3.22
C VAL A 483 -28.64 -12.48 3.11
N TYR A 484 -28.30 -13.14 4.21
CA TYR A 484 -27.99 -14.58 4.24
C TYR A 484 -29.23 -15.44 4.51
N ASN A 485 -29.20 -16.70 4.02
CA ASN A 485 -30.19 -17.75 4.35
C ASN A 485 -31.66 -17.37 4.07
N LEU A 486 -31.88 -16.57 3.03
CA LEU A 486 -33.22 -16.16 2.61
C LEU A 486 -33.90 -17.33 1.89
N ALA A 487 -35.09 -17.72 2.34
CA ALA A 487 -35.84 -18.83 1.74
C ALA A 487 -36.41 -18.45 0.37
N ALA A 488 -36.61 -19.43 -0.51
CA ALA A 488 -37.36 -19.19 -1.75
C ALA A 488 -38.77 -18.66 -1.44
N GLY A 489 -39.16 -17.53 -2.04
CA GLY A 489 -40.39 -16.83 -1.69
C GLY A 489 -40.40 -15.37 -2.15
N THR A 490 -41.48 -14.66 -1.84
CA THR A 490 -41.65 -13.23 -2.20
C THR A 490 -41.24 -12.33 -1.04
N TYR A 491 -40.51 -11.26 -1.36
CA TYR A 491 -40.02 -10.27 -0.41
C TYR A 491 -40.28 -8.85 -0.91
N THR A 492 -40.32 -7.91 0.02
CA THR A 492 -40.47 -6.49 -0.27
C THR A 492 -39.16 -5.77 0.06
N LEU A 493 -38.68 -4.96 -0.86
CA LEU A 493 -37.49 -4.12 -0.73
C LEU A 493 -37.91 -2.65 -0.70
N ARG A 494 -37.51 -1.93 0.34
CA ARG A 494 -37.54 -0.48 0.40
C ARG A 494 -36.18 0.05 -0.05
N VAL A 495 -36.18 1.00 -0.98
CA VAL A 495 -35.00 1.70 -1.49
C VAL A 495 -35.17 3.18 -1.15
N VAL A 496 -34.18 3.80 -0.52
CA VAL A 496 -34.33 5.12 0.05
C VAL A 496 -33.07 5.96 -0.10
N SER A 497 -33.22 7.29 -0.19
CA SER A 497 -32.12 8.24 -0.02
C SER A 497 -32.66 9.43 0.79
N SER A 498 -31.79 10.17 1.47
CA SER A 498 -32.22 11.41 2.10
C SER A 498 -32.66 12.43 1.04
N ALA A 499 -33.59 13.33 1.36
CA ALA A 499 -34.11 14.32 0.41
C ALA A 499 -33.01 15.12 -0.30
N ALA A 500 -31.94 15.48 0.41
CA ALA A 500 -30.77 16.18 -0.15
C ALA A 500 -30.00 15.37 -1.23
N ASN A 501 -30.05 14.04 -1.16
CA ASN A 501 -29.36 13.14 -2.09
C ASN A 501 -30.33 12.43 -3.06
N SER A 502 -31.63 12.71 -2.98
CA SER A 502 -32.65 12.08 -3.82
C SER A 502 -32.48 12.46 -5.30
N GLY A 503 -32.85 11.54 -6.19
CA GLY A 503 -32.70 11.71 -7.63
C GLY A 503 -32.58 10.37 -8.35
N ASN A 504 -32.11 10.41 -9.60
CA ASN A 504 -31.86 9.22 -10.39
C ASN A 504 -30.64 8.45 -9.83
N ASP A 505 -30.81 7.19 -9.49
CA ASP A 505 -29.70 6.27 -9.15
C ASP A 505 -30.03 4.83 -9.55
N SER A 506 -29.16 3.88 -9.20
CA SER A 506 -29.30 2.46 -9.49
C SER A 506 -28.60 1.56 -8.49
N PHE A 507 -29.05 0.32 -8.39
CA PHE A 507 -28.38 -0.75 -7.63
C PHE A 507 -28.43 -2.07 -8.40
N ILE A 508 -27.59 -3.02 -8.02
CA ILE A 508 -27.56 -4.38 -8.57
C ILE A 508 -28.03 -5.35 -7.50
N ILE A 509 -28.96 -6.24 -7.86
CA ILE A 509 -29.46 -7.32 -7.01
C ILE A 509 -29.16 -8.68 -7.65
N GLN A 510 -28.70 -9.65 -6.85
CA GLN A 510 -28.44 -11.02 -7.30
C GLN A 510 -28.71 -12.05 -6.20
N ALA A 511 -29.43 -13.12 -6.53
CA ALA A 511 -29.69 -14.26 -5.66
C ALA A 511 -28.72 -15.42 -5.97
N PHE A 512 -28.20 -16.05 -4.92
CA PHE A 512 -27.33 -17.20 -4.95
C PHE A 512 -27.97 -18.36 -4.19
N GLU A 513 -28.00 -19.55 -4.79
CA GLU A 513 -28.43 -20.77 -4.11
C GLU A 513 -27.40 -21.16 -3.05
N THR A 514 -27.82 -21.60 -1.86
CA THR A 514 -26.90 -22.10 -0.83
C THR A 514 -26.08 -23.27 -1.37
N ALA A 515 -24.75 -23.17 -1.30
CA ALA A 515 -23.87 -24.27 -1.67
C ALA A 515 -24.05 -25.49 -0.76
N ALA A 516 -23.97 -26.69 -1.34
CA ALA A 516 -24.07 -27.92 -0.57
C ALA A 516 -22.92 -28.09 0.43
N ASN A 517 -21.75 -27.52 0.14
CA ASN A 517 -20.52 -27.59 0.93
C ASN A 517 -20.23 -26.31 1.73
N ASP A 518 -21.28 -25.60 2.15
CA ASP A 518 -21.21 -24.43 3.05
C ASP A 518 -20.77 -24.79 4.49
N GLU A 519 -20.90 -26.07 4.86
CA GLU A 519 -20.53 -26.56 6.18
C GLU A 519 -19.42 -27.60 6.07
N CYS A 520 -18.50 -27.63 7.04
CA CYS A 520 -17.44 -28.64 7.09
C CYS A 520 -18.03 -30.06 7.00
N ALA A 521 -19.13 -30.32 7.71
CA ALA A 521 -19.79 -31.63 7.71
C ALA A 521 -20.30 -32.09 6.33
N THR A 522 -20.45 -31.16 5.38
CA THR A 522 -20.90 -31.41 4.01
C THR A 522 -19.83 -31.06 2.97
N ALA A 523 -18.55 -31.02 3.39
CA ALA A 523 -17.41 -30.74 2.52
C ALA A 523 -17.46 -31.55 1.21
N GLU A 524 -17.21 -30.86 0.10
CA GLU A 524 -17.18 -31.48 -1.22
C GLU A 524 -15.90 -32.32 -1.39
N VAL A 525 -16.04 -33.59 -1.75
CA VAL A 525 -14.88 -34.48 -1.93
C VAL A 525 -14.19 -34.20 -3.27
N ILE A 526 -12.92 -33.79 -3.23
CA ILE A 526 -12.04 -33.70 -4.40
C ILE A 526 -11.63 -35.12 -4.81
N THR A 527 -12.28 -35.66 -5.84
CA THR A 527 -12.02 -37.02 -6.33
C THR A 527 -10.86 -37.11 -7.33
N ALA A 528 -10.33 -35.98 -7.77
CA ALA A 528 -9.24 -35.91 -8.75
C ALA A 528 -7.89 -36.32 -8.13
N ASP A 529 -6.99 -36.83 -8.97
CA ASP A 529 -5.63 -37.17 -8.55
C ASP A 529 -4.78 -35.90 -8.40
N ILE A 530 -4.66 -35.45 -7.16
CA ILE A 530 -3.90 -34.25 -6.82
C ILE A 530 -2.39 -34.43 -6.94
N THR A 531 -1.84 -35.60 -7.31
CA THR A 531 -0.40 -35.70 -7.69
C THR A 531 -0.10 -34.94 -8.99
N THR A 532 -1.14 -34.56 -9.73
CA THR A 532 -1.06 -33.63 -10.86
C THR A 532 -1.82 -32.35 -10.55
N PRO A 533 -1.42 -31.19 -11.14
CA PRO A 533 -2.12 -29.93 -10.94
C PRO A 533 -3.62 -30.04 -11.22
N THR A 534 -4.43 -29.84 -10.18
CA THR A 534 -5.89 -29.97 -10.23
C THR A 534 -6.53 -28.62 -9.91
N THR A 535 -7.30 -28.08 -10.86
CA THR A 535 -8.07 -26.83 -10.66
C THR A 535 -9.42 -27.12 -10.01
N ILE A 536 -9.74 -26.40 -8.94
CA ILE A 536 -11.03 -26.39 -8.25
C ILE A 536 -11.66 -25.02 -8.46
N ASN A 537 -12.90 -25.00 -8.96
CA ASN A 537 -13.69 -23.77 -9.10
C ASN A 537 -14.68 -23.70 -7.94
N PHE A 538 -14.90 -22.50 -7.41
CA PHE A 538 -15.78 -22.28 -6.27
C PHE A 538 -16.48 -20.92 -6.41
N ASN A 539 -17.51 -20.68 -5.61
CA ASN A 539 -18.16 -19.37 -5.54
C ASN A 539 -18.59 -19.04 -4.11
N ASN A 540 -17.80 -18.27 -3.36
CA ASN A 540 -18.13 -18.00 -1.95
C ASN A 540 -19.40 -17.15 -1.76
N ALA A 541 -19.96 -16.52 -2.81
CA ALA A 541 -21.24 -15.82 -2.70
C ALA A 541 -22.43 -16.76 -2.40
N THR A 542 -22.27 -18.06 -2.65
CA THR A 542 -23.27 -19.11 -2.33
C THR A 542 -23.19 -19.61 -0.89
N ALA A 543 -22.23 -19.12 -0.11
CA ALA A 543 -21.89 -19.62 1.22
C ALA A 543 -22.19 -18.61 2.34
N THR A 544 -22.26 -19.08 3.56
CA THR A 544 -22.28 -18.28 4.79
C THR A 544 -20.95 -18.45 5.52
N GLN A 545 -20.78 -17.72 6.63
CA GLN A 545 -19.62 -17.95 7.48
C GLN A 545 -19.94 -19.07 8.47
N SER A 546 -19.27 -20.22 8.35
CA SER A 546 -19.43 -21.34 9.29
C SER A 546 -18.34 -21.38 10.36
N LEU A 547 -17.12 -20.91 10.07
CA LEU A 547 -16.00 -20.90 11.00
C LEU A 547 -15.14 -19.64 10.83
N GLN A 548 -14.35 -19.29 11.86
CA GLN A 548 -13.30 -18.28 11.75
C GLN A 548 -11.93 -18.92 12.02
N SER A 549 -10.98 -18.73 11.10
CA SER A 549 -9.62 -19.28 11.17
C SER A 549 -8.61 -18.32 11.82
N SER A 550 -7.42 -18.82 12.18
CA SER A 550 -6.40 -18.02 12.90
C SER A 550 -5.84 -16.82 12.14
N CYS A 551 -5.90 -16.84 10.82
CA CYS A 551 -5.37 -15.79 9.95
C CYS A 551 -6.42 -14.75 9.51
N GLU A 552 -7.62 -14.77 10.07
CA GLU A 552 -8.72 -13.86 9.72
C GLU A 552 -8.89 -12.72 10.74
N ALA A 553 -9.20 -11.52 10.25
CA ALA A 553 -9.42 -10.36 11.12
C ALA A 553 -10.73 -10.47 11.91
N SER A 554 -10.74 -10.10 13.19
CA SER A 554 -11.96 -10.07 14.00
C SER A 554 -12.90 -8.95 13.56
N GLY A 555 -14.18 -9.25 13.42
CA GLY A 555 -15.23 -8.27 13.09
C GLY A 555 -15.54 -8.12 11.59
N ALA A 556 -14.93 -8.95 10.74
CA ALA A 556 -15.32 -9.06 9.33
C ALA A 556 -15.99 -10.41 9.06
N THR A 557 -16.92 -10.45 8.11
CA THR A 557 -17.60 -11.67 7.67
C THR A 557 -16.82 -12.32 6.54
N TYR A 558 -16.65 -13.64 6.64
CA TYR A 558 -15.86 -14.45 5.72
C TYR A 558 -16.69 -15.65 5.26
N LEU A 559 -17.17 -15.62 4.03
CA LEU A 559 -18.04 -16.67 3.48
C LEU A 559 -17.16 -17.86 3.08
N ASP A 560 -17.50 -19.07 3.47
CA ASP A 560 -16.61 -20.22 3.35
C ASP A 560 -17.22 -21.46 2.69
N LEU A 561 -16.40 -22.12 1.88
CA LEU A 561 -16.71 -23.38 1.23
C LEU A 561 -15.72 -24.44 1.68
N TRP A 562 -16.21 -25.66 1.84
CA TRP A 562 -15.44 -26.76 2.39
C TRP A 562 -15.19 -27.85 1.37
N TYR A 563 -13.96 -28.35 1.35
CA TYR A 563 -13.52 -29.43 0.49
C TYR A 563 -12.82 -30.51 1.31
N GLU A 564 -13.02 -31.78 0.97
CA GLU A 564 -12.27 -32.91 1.52
C GLU A 564 -11.38 -33.50 0.44
N PHE A 565 -10.12 -33.80 0.76
CA PHE A 565 -9.24 -34.52 -0.16
C PHE A 565 -8.45 -35.61 0.57
N THR A 566 -8.05 -36.64 -0.16
CA THR A 566 -7.14 -37.66 0.34
C THR A 566 -5.74 -37.38 -0.19
N MET A 567 -4.81 -37.05 0.70
CA MET A 567 -3.39 -36.91 0.41
C MET A 567 -2.84 -38.28 -0.05
N PRO A 568 -2.42 -38.43 -1.32
CA PRO A 568 -2.11 -39.73 -1.91
C PRO A 568 -0.74 -40.28 -1.51
N VAL A 569 0.18 -39.39 -1.10
CA VAL A 569 1.57 -39.69 -0.73
C VAL A 569 1.96 -38.85 0.49
N THR A 570 2.92 -39.33 1.28
CA THR A 570 3.54 -38.47 2.31
C THR A 570 4.50 -37.52 1.62
N GLY A 571 4.37 -36.22 1.89
CA GLY A 571 5.21 -35.19 1.27
C GLY A 571 4.62 -33.80 1.43
N ASN A 572 4.64 -33.00 0.37
CA ASN A 572 4.23 -31.60 0.42
C ASN A 572 2.99 -31.37 -0.44
N ILE A 573 2.21 -30.34 -0.12
CA ILE A 573 1.07 -29.92 -0.94
C ILE A 573 1.14 -28.43 -1.23
N THR A 574 0.84 -28.04 -2.46
CA THR A 574 0.81 -26.65 -2.91
C THR A 574 -0.61 -26.23 -3.24
N ILE A 575 -0.94 -25.00 -2.87
CA ILE A 575 -2.13 -24.28 -3.34
C ILE A 575 -1.63 -23.05 -4.11
N THR A 576 -2.01 -22.95 -5.39
CA THR A 576 -1.56 -21.91 -6.33
C THR A 576 -2.71 -21.39 -7.18
N GLY A 577 -2.47 -20.35 -7.99
CA GLY A 577 -3.52 -19.77 -8.84
C GLY A 577 -4.64 -19.09 -8.06
N VAL A 578 -4.34 -18.57 -6.87
CA VAL A 578 -5.31 -17.99 -5.94
C VAL A 578 -5.43 -16.49 -6.10
N ASN A 579 -6.62 -15.95 -5.83
CA ASN A 579 -6.83 -14.52 -5.71
C ASN A 579 -6.23 -13.98 -4.40
N PHE A 580 -5.91 -12.68 -4.35
CA PHE A 580 -5.45 -12.04 -3.12
C PHE A 580 -6.55 -11.94 -2.05
N ALA A 581 -7.82 -11.96 -2.48
CA ALA A 581 -8.98 -11.87 -1.60
C ALA A 581 -9.39 -13.22 -0.98
N ASP A 582 -8.79 -14.32 -1.45
CA ASP A 582 -9.11 -15.67 -1.02
C ASP A 582 -8.11 -16.19 0.02
N GLY A 583 -8.67 -16.69 1.11
CA GLY A 583 -7.96 -17.39 2.17
C GLY A 583 -8.15 -18.89 2.07
N PHE A 584 -7.19 -19.63 2.63
CA PHE A 584 -7.21 -21.07 2.70
C PHE A 584 -6.87 -21.52 4.11
N THR A 585 -7.56 -22.53 4.60
CA THR A 585 -7.23 -23.16 5.88
C THR A 585 -7.27 -24.67 5.73
N LEU A 586 -6.16 -25.33 6.04
CA LEU A 586 -6.06 -26.78 6.06
C LEU A 586 -6.35 -27.29 7.47
N TYR A 587 -7.23 -28.28 7.56
CA TYR A 587 -7.60 -28.96 8.79
C TYR A 587 -7.31 -30.46 8.70
N ASP A 588 -7.09 -31.09 9.85
CA ASP A 588 -6.94 -32.54 9.96
C ASP A 588 -8.23 -33.29 9.59
N ASN A 589 -9.39 -32.82 10.04
CA ASN A 589 -10.72 -33.33 9.73
C ASN A 589 -11.81 -32.35 10.17
N CYS A 590 -13.05 -32.61 9.74
CA CYS A 590 -14.26 -31.92 10.20
C CYS A 590 -14.78 -32.40 11.57
N GLY A 591 -13.90 -32.63 12.54
CA GLY A 591 -14.29 -32.99 13.91
C GLY A 591 -15.20 -31.95 14.57
N THR A 592 -15.61 -32.18 15.82
CA THR A 592 -16.46 -31.21 16.55
C THR A 592 -15.83 -29.82 16.70
N VAL A 593 -14.49 -29.76 16.65
CA VAL A 593 -13.69 -28.55 16.42
C VAL A 593 -12.56 -28.98 15.48
N PRO A 594 -12.54 -28.52 14.22
CA PRO A 594 -11.46 -28.85 13.28
C PRO A 594 -10.10 -28.39 13.82
N THR A 595 -9.06 -29.23 13.75
CA THR A 595 -7.71 -28.83 14.19
C THR A 595 -6.99 -28.15 13.03
N GLU A 596 -6.77 -26.85 13.15
CA GLU A 596 -6.07 -26.08 12.13
C GLU A 596 -4.62 -26.54 12.00
N ILE A 597 -4.23 -26.95 10.80
CA ILE A 597 -2.85 -27.29 10.43
C ILE A 597 -2.14 -26.03 9.95
N ASP A 598 -2.79 -25.26 9.08
CA ASP A 598 -2.23 -24.05 8.51
C ASP A 598 -3.34 -23.12 7.98
N CYS A 599 -3.12 -21.82 8.05
CA CYS A 599 -4.01 -20.77 7.56
C CYS A 599 -3.20 -19.71 6.83
N PHE A 600 -3.61 -19.36 5.62
CA PHE A 600 -2.88 -18.40 4.80
C PHE A 600 -3.75 -17.72 3.75
N TYR A 601 -3.24 -16.57 3.29
CA TYR A 601 -3.67 -15.90 2.08
C TYR A 601 -2.52 -15.99 1.06
N ASN A 602 -2.83 -15.97 -0.23
CA ASN A 602 -1.91 -16.21 -1.35
C ASN A 602 -1.50 -17.68 -1.53
N GLN A 603 -0.65 -17.94 -2.53
CA GLN A 603 -0.12 -19.27 -2.79
C GLN A 603 0.82 -19.72 -1.66
N LYS A 604 0.78 -21.01 -1.32
CA LYS A 604 1.62 -21.60 -0.27
C LYS A 604 1.97 -23.05 -0.57
N ILE A 605 3.12 -23.48 -0.07
CA ILE A 605 3.48 -24.88 0.07
C ILE A 605 3.38 -25.28 1.55
N MET A 606 2.63 -26.33 1.83
CA MET A 606 2.55 -26.95 3.14
C MET A 606 3.44 -28.19 3.13
N ILE A 607 4.41 -28.24 4.05
CA ILE A 607 5.50 -29.21 4.06
C ILE A 607 5.22 -30.34 5.05
N GLY A 608 5.50 -31.59 4.66
CA GLY A 608 5.47 -32.74 5.57
C GLY A 608 4.07 -33.25 5.93
N ILE A 609 3.12 -33.11 5.02
CA ILE A 609 1.77 -33.67 5.15
C ILE A 609 1.83 -35.18 4.92
N THR A 610 1.32 -35.95 5.89
CA THR A 610 1.27 -37.41 5.82
C THR A 610 0.16 -37.89 4.88
N ALA A 611 0.30 -39.08 4.29
CA ALA A 611 -0.81 -39.70 3.56
C ALA A 611 -2.03 -39.89 4.48
N GLY A 612 -3.22 -39.47 4.03
CA GLY A 612 -4.45 -39.44 4.84
C GLY A 612 -5.51 -38.51 4.27
N THR A 613 -6.65 -38.42 4.93
CA THR A 613 -7.75 -37.51 4.54
C THR A 613 -7.62 -36.18 5.29
N TYR A 614 -7.85 -35.08 4.59
CA TYR A 614 -7.79 -33.71 5.11
C TYR A 614 -8.97 -32.88 4.61
N THR A 615 -9.27 -31.80 5.33
CA THR A 615 -10.30 -30.84 4.93
C THR A 615 -9.65 -29.50 4.62
N LEU A 616 -9.98 -28.93 3.46
CA LEU A 616 -9.58 -27.60 3.04
C LEU A 616 -10.79 -26.66 3.08
N ARG A 617 -10.69 -25.59 3.84
CA ARG A 617 -11.63 -24.47 3.84
C ARG A 617 -11.12 -23.39 2.88
N VAL A 618 -11.99 -22.91 2.01
CA VAL A 618 -11.72 -21.85 1.02
C VAL A 618 -12.65 -20.69 1.34
N VAL A 619 -12.10 -19.51 1.51
CA VAL A 619 -12.84 -18.39 2.10
C VAL A 619 -12.56 -17.09 1.37
N SER A 620 -13.57 -16.24 1.26
CA SER A 620 -13.40 -14.85 0.79
C SER A 620 -14.13 -13.91 1.77
N ASN A 621 -13.58 -12.71 1.96
CA ASN A 621 -14.33 -11.66 2.66
C ASN A 621 -15.63 -11.35 1.90
N GLU A 622 -16.73 -11.07 2.60
CA GLU A 622 -18.05 -10.86 1.98
C GLU A 622 -18.05 -9.80 0.86
N ILE A 623 -17.18 -8.78 0.95
CA ILE A 623 -17.06 -7.71 -0.05
C ILE A 623 -16.47 -8.23 -1.37
N TYR A 624 -15.65 -9.28 -1.32
CA TYR A 624 -14.99 -9.89 -2.48
C TYR A 624 -15.54 -11.27 -2.84
N ALA A 625 -16.57 -11.75 -2.14
CA ALA A 625 -17.14 -13.06 -2.38
C ALA A 625 -17.73 -13.15 -3.79
N GLY A 626 -17.36 -14.21 -4.50
CA GLY A 626 -17.75 -14.43 -5.88
C GLY A 626 -17.12 -15.70 -6.43
N ALA A 627 -17.31 -15.92 -7.74
CA ALA A 627 -16.76 -17.08 -8.43
C ALA A 627 -15.25 -16.92 -8.68
N ASP A 628 -14.46 -17.90 -8.25
CA ASP A 628 -13.00 -17.96 -8.47
C ASP A 628 -12.52 -19.43 -8.53
N SER A 629 -11.20 -19.64 -8.54
CA SER A 629 -10.58 -20.95 -8.61
C SER A 629 -9.22 -21.02 -7.89
N PHE A 630 -8.79 -22.23 -7.55
CA PHE A 630 -7.43 -22.51 -7.08
C PHE A 630 -6.90 -23.81 -7.67
N VAL A 631 -5.57 -23.99 -7.66
CA VAL A 631 -4.90 -25.21 -8.10
C VAL A 631 -4.24 -25.89 -6.91
N ILE A 632 -4.62 -27.15 -6.66
CA ILE A 632 -4.02 -28.00 -5.63
C ILE A 632 -3.08 -29.04 -6.27
N THR A 633 -1.92 -29.29 -5.67
CA THR A 633 -0.95 -30.31 -6.14
C THR A 633 -0.15 -30.89 -5.00
N ALA A 634 -0.10 -32.23 -4.90
CA ALA A 634 0.69 -33.00 -3.95
C ALA A 634 1.98 -33.51 -4.57
N TYR A 635 3.07 -33.46 -3.81
CA TYR A 635 4.40 -33.92 -4.18
C TYR A 635 4.88 -34.94 -3.16
N GLU A 636 5.41 -36.07 -3.63
CA GLU A 636 5.99 -37.10 -2.77
C GLU A 636 7.27 -36.61 -2.10
N ALA A 637 7.50 -37.00 -0.84
CA ALA A 637 8.73 -36.68 -0.13
C ALA A 637 9.95 -37.28 -0.82
N VAL A 638 10.94 -36.44 -1.15
CA VAL A 638 12.24 -36.92 -1.66
C VAL A 638 13.14 -37.37 -0.50
N THR A 639 14.08 -38.28 -0.77
CA THR A 639 14.92 -38.89 0.28
C THR A 639 16.28 -38.23 0.47
N ASN A 640 16.79 -37.50 -0.53
CA ASN A 640 18.12 -36.88 -0.54
C ASN A 640 18.10 -35.46 0.04
N VAL A 641 17.58 -35.31 1.26
CA VAL A 641 17.27 -34.00 1.88
C VAL A 641 18.40 -33.46 2.77
N ASP A 642 19.50 -34.20 2.91
CA ASP A 642 20.69 -33.76 3.64
C ASP A 642 21.97 -34.38 3.05
N CYS A 643 23.14 -33.89 3.48
CA CYS A 643 24.41 -34.41 2.96
C CYS A 643 24.67 -35.88 3.33
N ALA A 644 24.00 -36.43 4.35
CA ALA A 644 24.14 -37.84 4.73
C ALA A 644 23.36 -38.77 3.80
N SER A 645 22.27 -38.26 3.22
CA SER A 645 21.40 -38.91 2.24
C SER A 645 21.69 -38.48 0.79
N ALA A 646 22.81 -37.78 0.56
CA ALA A 646 23.19 -37.27 -0.74
C ALA A 646 23.28 -38.37 -1.80
N GLU A 647 22.63 -38.16 -2.94
CA GLU A 647 22.61 -39.10 -4.05
C GLU A 647 23.88 -38.99 -4.91
N LEU A 648 24.49 -40.12 -5.27
CA LEU A 648 25.70 -40.13 -6.11
C LEU A 648 25.35 -39.80 -7.58
N ILE A 649 26.02 -38.79 -8.13
CA ILE A 649 25.93 -38.38 -9.54
C ILE A 649 27.29 -38.45 -10.22
N GLN A 650 27.29 -38.51 -11.55
CA GLN A 650 28.50 -38.59 -12.37
C GLN A 650 28.90 -37.21 -12.92
N VAL A 651 30.16 -37.08 -13.32
CA VAL A 651 30.68 -35.93 -14.07
C VAL A 651 30.79 -36.35 -15.53
N ALA A 652 30.08 -35.66 -16.42
CA ALA A 652 30.09 -35.91 -17.85
C ALA A 652 31.40 -35.44 -18.49
N ALA A 653 31.74 -36.03 -19.64
CA ALA A 653 32.77 -35.48 -20.51
C ALA A 653 32.32 -34.14 -21.12
N ILE A 654 33.31 -33.38 -21.59
CA ILE A 654 33.09 -32.08 -22.22
C ILE A 654 32.26 -32.28 -23.49
N GLY A 655 31.07 -31.69 -23.53
CA GLY A 655 30.06 -31.77 -24.60
C GLY A 655 28.86 -32.67 -24.29
N ASP A 656 28.91 -33.48 -23.23
CA ASP A 656 27.97 -34.59 -23.03
C ASP A 656 26.85 -34.31 -22.00
N CYS A 657 26.68 -33.05 -21.56
CA CYS A 657 25.62 -32.73 -20.61
C CYS A 657 24.19 -33.01 -21.09
N GLY A 658 23.97 -33.17 -22.41
CA GLY A 658 22.66 -33.53 -22.96
C GLY A 658 22.18 -34.93 -22.59
N SER A 659 23.07 -35.86 -22.25
CA SER A 659 22.75 -37.26 -21.89
C SER A 659 22.88 -37.57 -20.39
N GLN A 660 23.48 -36.67 -19.61
CA GLN A 660 23.80 -36.86 -18.18
C GLN A 660 23.12 -35.80 -17.29
N ILE A 661 21.82 -35.58 -17.51
CA ILE A 661 21.02 -34.59 -16.77
C ILE A 661 20.55 -35.18 -15.43
N VAL A 662 20.87 -34.50 -14.34
CA VAL A 662 20.31 -34.76 -13.01
C VAL A 662 19.03 -33.96 -12.85
N MET A 663 17.94 -34.61 -12.40
CA MET A 663 16.67 -33.95 -12.05
C MET A 663 16.52 -33.92 -10.53
N SER A 664 16.26 -32.73 -10.00
CA SER A 664 16.08 -32.45 -8.58
C SER A 664 14.67 -31.92 -8.34
N GLU A 665 13.83 -32.72 -7.69
CA GLU A 665 12.46 -32.35 -7.37
C GLU A 665 12.37 -31.67 -6.00
N LEU A 666 12.57 -30.35 -6.00
CA LEU A 666 12.58 -29.55 -4.76
C LEU A 666 11.19 -29.40 -4.12
N ARG A 667 10.10 -29.56 -4.87
CA ARG A 667 8.74 -29.36 -4.33
C ARG A 667 8.34 -30.48 -3.36
N GLY A 668 8.97 -31.65 -3.45
CA GLY A 668 8.84 -32.74 -2.49
C GLY A 668 9.84 -32.69 -1.33
N SER A 669 10.71 -31.67 -1.25
CA SER A 669 11.80 -31.64 -0.27
C SER A 669 11.43 -30.95 1.05
N THR A 670 12.35 -30.99 2.01
CA THR A 670 12.23 -30.32 3.31
C THR A 670 12.92 -28.97 3.31
N VAL A 671 12.66 -28.17 4.35
CA VAL A 671 13.38 -26.92 4.59
C VAL A 671 14.86 -27.21 4.85
N ALA A 672 15.73 -26.52 4.12
CA ALA A 672 17.16 -26.65 4.23
C ALA A 672 17.64 -26.32 5.65
N SER A 673 18.37 -27.25 6.27
CA SER A 673 18.89 -27.07 7.63
C SER A 673 20.04 -26.06 7.71
N SER A 674 20.74 -25.86 6.60
CA SER A 674 21.77 -24.85 6.39
C SER A 674 21.72 -24.40 4.93
N VAL A 675 22.21 -23.20 4.63
CA VAL A 675 22.35 -22.74 3.25
C VAL A 675 23.78 -22.25 3.02
N GLY A 676 24.24 -22.31 1.77
CA GLY A 676 25.56 -21.79 1.39
C GLY A 676 25.67 -20.27 1.45
N SER A 677 26.88 -19.77 1.21
CA SER A 677 27.23 -18.34 1.36
C SER A 677 26.61 -17.43 0.30
N CYS A 678 26.18 -18.00 -0.83
CA CYS A 678 25.52 -17.29 -1.92
C CYS A 678 23.99 -17.23 -1.78
N GLN A 679 23.42 -18.00 -0.84
CA GLN A 679 21.99 -17.96 -0.50
C GLN A 679 21.70 -16.92 0.58
N ASN A 680 20.54 -16.29 0.50
CA ASN A 680 20.07 -15.37 1.52
C ASN A 680 19.48 -16.14 2.71
N GLY A 681 20.18 -16.14 3.86
CA GLY A 681 19.74 -16.81 5.08
C GLY A 681 18.46 -16.24 5.73
N SER A 682 17.89 -15.15 5.21
CA SER A 682 16.58 -14.62 5.65
C SER A 682 15.39 -15.23 4.90
N GLN A 683 15.64 -16.04 3.86
CA GLN A 683 14.59 -16.70 3.07
C GLN A 683 14.48 -18.18 3.47
N THR A 684 13.29 -18.76 3.23
CA THR A 684 13.08 -20.20 3.35
C THR A 684 13.54 -20.88 2.08
N TRP A 685 14.46 -21.83 2.21
CA TRP A 685 15.02 -22.62 1.12
C TRP A 685 14.60 -24.08 1.29
N LEU A 686 14.26 -24.73 0.18
CA LEU A 686 14.16 -26.19 0.14
C LEU A 686 15.31 -26.69 -0.72
N ASP A 687 15.91 -27.80 -0.30
CA ASP A 687 17.15 -28.31 -0.88
C ASP A 687 17.12 -29.81 -1.13
N THR A 688 17.95 -30.26 -2.06
CA THR A 688 18.28 -31.67 -2.23
C THR A 688 19.79 -31.79 -2.35
N TRP A 689 20.31 -32.96 -2.03
CA TRP A 689 21.74 -33.18 -1.89
C TRP A 689 22.22 -34.27 -2.83
N TYR A 690 23.37 -34.00 -3.43
CA TYR A 690 24.06 -34.91 -4.34
C TYR A 690 25.55 -34.99 -3.97
N THR A 691 26.22 -36.04 -4.39
CA THR A 691 27.66 -36.21 -4.24
C THR A 691 28.30 -36.67 -5.54
N PHE A 692 29.54 -36.27 -5.80
CA PHE A 692 30.29 -36.70 -6.98
C PHE A 692 31.78 -36.86 -6.64
N GLU A 693 32.46 -37.74 -7.38
CA GLU A 693 33.92 -37.84 -7.32
C GLU A 693 34.53 -36.93 -8.41
N ALA A 694 35.49 -36.10 -8.03
CA ALA A 694 36.16 -35.19 -8.95
C ALA A 694 37.03 -35.97 -9.95
N THR A 695 36.81 -35.69 -11.23
CA THR A 695 37.43 -36.39 -12.36
C THR A 695 38.63 -35.66 -12.96
N LEU A 696 38.95 -34.46 -12.46
CA LEU A 696 40.16 -33.69 -12.76
C LEU A 696 40.63 -32.89 -11.55
N THR A 697 41.85 -32.34 -11.62
CA THR A 697 42.30 -31.23 -10.75
C THR A 697 42.13 -29.94 -11.53
N GLY A 698 41.36 -29.00 -11.00
CA GLY A 698 40.97 -27.78 -11.71
C GLY A 698 39.51 -27.43 -11.47
N ASN A 699 38.75 -27.18 -12.52
CA ASN A 699 37.36 -26.74 -12.45
C ASN A 699 36.43 -27.72 -13.16
N ILE A 700 35.39 -28.20 -12.46
CA ILE A 700 34.23 -28.86 -13.07
C ILE A 700 33.16 -27.80 -13.31
N ALA A 701 32.61 -27.74 -14.52
CA ALA A 701 31.50 -26.86 -14.83
C ALA A 701 30.18 -27.50 -14.35
N LEU A 702 29.30 -26.69 -13.77
CA LEU A 702 27.91 -27.06 -13.51
C LEU A 702 27.03 -26.24 -14.45
N ASN A 703 26.27 -26.94 -15.29
CA ASN A 703 25.32 -26.34 -16.23
C ASN A 703 23.88 -26.67 -15.79
N SER A 704 22.98 -25.70 -15.77
CA SER A 704 21.59 -25.87 -15.33
C SER A 704 20.55 -25.34 -16.33
N ASN A 705 19.31 -25.79 -16.21
CA ASN A 705 18.25 -25.52 -17.21
C ASN A 705 17.50 -24.19 -17.05
N SER A 706 17.75 -23.43 -15.99
CA SER A 706 16.87 -22.35 -15.56
C SER A 706 17.64 -21.30 -14.79
N PHE A 707 17.09 -20.09 -14.82
CA PHE A 707 17.42 -19.03 -13.89
C PHE A 707 16.83 -19.35 -12.50
N PHE A 708 17.43 -18.79 -11.45
CA PHE A 708 17.07 -18.95 -10.02
C PHE A 708 17.47 -20.29 -9.38
N ASN A 709 18.33 -21.08 -10.02
CA ASN A 709 18.91 -22.26 -9.38
C ASN A 709 20.04 -21.82 -8.44
N ASN A 710 20.16 -22.43 -7.27
CA ASN A 710 21.25 -22.14 -6.34
C ASN A 710 21.99 -23.42 -6.02
N PHE A 711 23.32 -23.33 -6.03
CA PHE A 711 24.21 -24.46 -5.77
C PHE A 711 25.25 -24.05 -4.74
N ALA A 712 25.36 -24.82 -3.65
CA ALA A 712 26.47 -24.74 -2.72
C ALA A 712 27.21 -26.08 -2.72
N VAL A 713 28.54 -26.03 -2.78
CA VAL A 713 29.38 -27.21 -2.90
C VAL A 713 30.35 -27.30 -1.73
N TYR A 714 30.47 -28.48 -1.13
CA TYR A 714 31.27 -28.73 0.06
C TYR A 714 32.31 -29.83 -0.17
N ASP A 715 33.47 -29.72 0.49
CA ASP A 715 34.57 -30.70 0.43
C ASP A 715 34.30 -32.00 1.21
N ALA A 716 33.31 -31.99 2.10
CA ALA A 716 32.79 -33.12 2.86
C ALA A 716 31.37 -32.82 3.37
N CYS A 717 30.63 -33.84 3.80
CA CYS A 717 29.35 -33.64 4.49
C CYS A 717 29.59 -32.91 5.82
N GLY A 718 29.04 -31.69 5.96
CA GLY A 718 29.33 -30.77 7.06
C GLY A 718 30.72 -30.12 7.00
N GLY A 719 31.40 -30.19 5.84
CA GLY A 719 32.73 -29.65 5.59
C GLY A 719 32.74 -28.17 5.20
N THR A 720 33.85 -27.75 4.58
CA THR A 720 34.04 -26.38 4.11
C THR A 720 33.38 -26.19 2.76
N GLU A 721 32.68 -25.07 2.59
CA GLU A 721 32.16 -24.65 1.28
C GLU A 721 33.31 -24.31 0.34
N VAL A 722 33.35 -24.95 -0.83
CA VAL A 722 34.38 -24.75 -1.87
C VAL A 722 33.88 -23.91 -3.04
N ALA A 723 32.57 -23.87 -3.27
CA ALA A 723 31.94 -23.01 -4.25
C ALA A 723 30.49 -22.72 -3.86
N CYS A 724 30.01 -21.54 -4.22
CA CYS A 724 28.61 -21.20 -4.15
C CYS A 724 28.26 -20.24 -5.29
N PHE A 725 27.24 -20.57 -6.08
CA PHE A 725 26.85 -19.79 -7.24
C PHE A 725 25.37 -20.01 -7.59
N THR A 726 24.87 -19.13 -8.45
CA THR A 726 23.52 -19.17 -9.01
C THR A 726 23.58 -19.61 -10.46
N ASP A 727 22.63 -20.45 -10.86
CA ASP A 727 22.49 -21.01 -12.21
C ASP A 727 23.71 -21.85 -12.60
N ASP A 728 24.56 -21.34 -13.50
CA ASP A 728 25.75 -22.05 -13.93
C ASP A 728 26.97 -21.65 -13.09
N GLY A 729 27.92 -22.56 -12.92
CA GLY A 729 29.11 -22.26 -12.15
C GLY A 729 30.29 -23.18 -12.40
N SER A 730 31.37 -22.86 -11.71
CA SER A 730 32.64 -23.57 -11.79
C SER A 730 33.03 -24.02 -10.39
N ILE A 731 33.22 -25.32 -10.22
CA ILE A 731 33.55 -25.94 -8.95
C ILE A 731 35.05 -26.25 -8.93
N PRO A 732 35.85 -25.61 -8.07
CA PRO A 732 37.25 -25.94 -7.92
C PRO A 732 37.37 -27.29 -7.21
N VAL A 733 38.05 -28.23 -7.84
CA VAL A 733 38.17 -29.61 -7.37
C VAL A 733 39.59 -30.14 -7.47
N LEU A 734 39.89 -31.13 -6.62
CA LEU A 734 41.12 -31.93 -6.68
C LEU A 734 40.75 -33.35 -7.13
N PHE A 735 41.50 -33.88 -8.09
CA PHE A 735 41.24 -35.19 -8.68
C PHE A 735 41.11 -36.30 -7.62
N GLY A 736 40.04 -37.10 -7.73
CA GLY A 736 39.76 -38.24 -6.86
C GLY A 736 39.17 -37.90 -5.48
N ASN A 737 38.95 -36.62 -5.16
CA ASN A 737 38.21 -36.22 -3.97
C ASN A 737 36.70 -36.27 -4.21
N THR A 738 35.93 -36.56 -3.15
CA THR A 738 34.47 -36.55 -3.19
C THR A 738 33.94 -35.20 -2.70
N TYR A 739 32.97 -34.63 -3.41
CA TYR A 739 32.33 -33.37 -3.09
C TYR A 739 30.82 -33.55 -2.91
N TYR A 740 30.18 -32.62 -2.20
CA TYR A 740 28.74 -32.61 -1.93
C TYR A 740 28.11 -31.35 -2.50
N ILE A 741 27.02 -31.49 -3.24
CA ILE A 741 26.28 -30.39 -3.84
C ILE A 741 24.92 -30.29 -3.16
N GLN A 742 24.66 -29.14 -2.55
CA GLN A 742 23.34 -28.69 -2.16
C GLN A 742 22.70 -27.96 -3.34
N VAL A 743 21.59 -28.48 -3.84
CA VAL A 743 20.76 -27.86 -4.88
C VAL A 743 19.55 -27.25 -4.20
N SER A 744 19.35 -25.94 -4.32
CA SER A 744 18.27 -25.27 -3.58
C SER A 744 17.55 -24.18 -4.38
N ARG A 745 16.30 -23.92 -3.96
CA ARG A 745 15.50 -22.79 -4.41
C ARG A 745 14.72 -22.20 -3.24
N VAL A 746 14.40 -20.91 -3.36
CA VAL A 746 13.50 -20.25 -2.42
C VAL A 746 12.08 -20.78 -2.58
N GLU A 747 11.34 -20.83 -1.47
CA GLU A 747 9.96 -21.32 -1.40
C GLU A 747 9.03 -20.68 -2.46
N SER A 748 9.22 -19.39 -2.74
CA SER A 748 8.40 -18.64 -3.70
C SER A 748 8.67 -18.95 -5.18
N SER A 749 9.73 -19.69 -5.51
CA SER A 749 10.12 -20.03 -6.88
C SER A 749 10.41 -21.52 -7.06
N LEU A 750 9.83 -22.37 -6.21
CA LEU A 750 10.03 -23.81 -6.24
C LEU A 750 9.57 -24.42 -7.57
N ALA A 751 10.46 -25.21 -8.15
CA ALA A 751 10.21 -26.05 -9.30
C ALA A 751 11.23 -27.19 -9.33
N THR A 752 11.06 -28.14 -10.23
CA THR A 752 12.12 -29.09 -10.56
C THR A 752 13.34 -28.34 -11.09
N VAL A 753 14.51 -28.63 -10.56
CA VAL A 753 15.81 -28.17 -11.06
C VAL A 753 16.41 -29.26 -11.91
N THR A 754 17.00 -28.93 -13.05
CA THR A 754 17.85 -29.89 -13.76
C THR A 754 19.23 -29.33 -13.99
N PHE A 755 20.26 -30.13 -13.74
CA PHE A 755 21.66 -29.73 -13.86
C PHE A 755 22.55 -30.88 -14.31
N CYS A 756 23.76 -30.55 -14.74
CA CYS A 756 24.79 -31.50 -15.17
C CYS A 756 26.17 -31.01 -14.73
N LEU A 757 27.04 -31.93 -14.33
CA LEU A 757 28.45 -31.67 -14.06
C LEU A 757 29.28 -32.06 -15.28
N GLU A 758 30.22 -31.22 -15.70
CA GLU A 758 31.01 -31.38 -16.91
C GLU A 758 32.49 -31.12 -16.66
N GLY A 759 33.34 -31.97 -17.21
CA GLY A 759 34.79 -31.82 -17.12
C GLY A 759 35.56 -33.13 -16.96
N ALA A 760 34.90 -34.27 -17.02
CA ALA A 760 35.60 -35.55 -16.95
C ALA A 760 36.44 -35.79 -18.23
N PRO A 761 37.75 -36.09 -18.12
CA PRO A 761 38.53 -36.52 -19.27
C PRO A 761 37.97 -37.85 -19.79
N VAL A 762 37.86 -38.01 -21.11
CA VAL A 762 37.45 -39.31 -21.68
C VAL A 762 38.56 -40.35 -21.49
N VAL A 763 38.23 -41.64 -21.51
CA VAL A 763 39.24 -42.70 -21.44
C VAL A 763 40.06 -42.69 -22.73
N ALA A 764 41.39 -42.76 -22.59
CA ALA A 764 42.28 -42.73 -23.74
C ALA A 764 42.04 -43.92 -24.66
N THR A 765 41.76 -43.65 -25.93
CA THR A 765 41.47 -44.70 -26.92
C THR A 765 42.71 -45.44 -27.40
N GLY A 766 43.86 -44.76 -27.40
CA GLY A 766 45.14 -45.28 -27.91
C GLY A 766 45.12 -45.55 -29.43
N THR A 767 46.31 -45.71 -30.03
CA THR A 767 46.44 -46.14 -31.42
C THR A 767 46.65 -47.65 -31.51
N ALA A 768 45.72 -48.36 -32.16
CA ALA A 768 45.80 -49.81 -32.34
C ALA A 768 47.14 -50.26 -32.97
N GLY A 769 47.78 -51.24 -32.36
CA GLY A 769 49.07 -51.80 -32.76
C GLY A 769 50.30 -50.95 -32.40
N VAL A 770 50.13 -49.81 -31.72
CA VAL A 770 51.23 -48.91 -31.36
C VAL A 770 51.44 -48.91 -29.85
N CYS A 771 52.70 -49.01 -29.42
CA CYS A 771 53.09 -48.78 -28.05
C CYS A 771 53.34 -47.29 -27.83
N GLU A 772 52.42 -46.62 -27.16
CA GLU A 772 52.47 -45.18 -26.93
C GLU A 772 53.10 -44.86 -25.57
N ASN A 773 54.01 -43.89 -25.54
CA ASN A 773 54.55 -43.37 -24.28
C ASN A 773 53.69 -42.22 -23.80
N MET A 774 53.21 -42.32 -22.56
CA MET A 774 52.48 -41.24 -21.91
C MET A 774 53.46 -40.17 -21.40
N PRO A 775 53.06 -38.89 -21.38
CA PRO A 775 53.75 -37.85 -20.61
C PRO A 775 54.12 -38.33 -19.21
N THR A 776 55.36 -38.06 -18.80
CA THR A 776 55.85 -38.46 -17.47
C THR A 776 55.21 -37.61 -16.38
N VAL A 777 54.81 -38.23 -15.27
CA VAL A 777 54.30 -37.53 -14.08
C VAL A 777 55.26 -37.71 -12.91
N GLU A 778 55.38 -36.72 -12.02
CA GLU A 778 56.22 -36.83 -10.81
C GLU A 778 55.34 -37.02 -9.58
N ILE A 779 55.63 -38.05 -8.78
CA ILE A 779 54.95 -38.30 -7.50
C ILE A 779 56.01 -38.32 -6.40
N SER A 780 56.20 -37.18 -5.74
CA SER A 780 57.30 -36.97 -4.80
C SER A 780 56.88 -36.10 -3.62
N VAL A 781 57.65 -36.14 -2.53
CA VAL A 781 57.41 -35.25 -1.37
C VAL A 781 57.55 -33.78 -1.76
N ALA A 782 58.40 -33.47 -2.75
CA ALA A 782 58.61 -32.11 -3.24
C ALA A 782 57.37 -31.54 -3.94
N GLU A 783 56.67 -32.38 -4.71
CA GLU A 783 55.40 -32.03 -5.37
C GLU A 783 54.20 -32.08 -4.43
N GLY A 784 54.36 -32.56 -3.19
CA GLY A 784 53.31 -32.57 -2.17
C GLY A 784 52.15 -33.54 -2.41
N ASN A 785 52.23 -34.37 -3.45
CA ASN A 785 51.11 -35.17 -3.98
C ASN A 785 51.16 -36.66 -3.57
N THR A 786 52.01 -37.05 -2.61
CA THR A 786 52.23 -38.47 -2.27
C THR A 786 51.01 -39.19 -1.67
N ASN A 787 50.00 -38.45 -1.19
CA ASN A 787 48.74 -39.00 -0.69
C ASN A 787 47.53 -38.63 -1.57
N GLU A 788 47.77 -37.99 -2.72
CA GLU A 788 46.74 -37.58 -3.66
C GLU A 788 46.66 -38.58 -4.82
N TRP A 789 45.51 -38.61 -5.50
CA TRP A 789 45.44 -39.30 -6.78
C TRP A 789 46.06 -38.42 -7.86
N VAL A 790 47.03 -38.96 -8.57
CA VAL A 790 47.71 -38.29 -9.69
C VAL A 790 47.28 -38.98 -10.99
N PRO A 791 46.56 -38.28 -11.89
CA PRO A 791 46.16 -38.86 -13.17
C PRO A 791 47.33 -38.94 -14.14
N ILE A 792 47.35 -40.00 -14.94
CA ILE A 792 48.24 -40.21 -16.07
C ILE A 792 47.39 -40.05 -17.33
N LEU A 793 47.68 -39.00 -18.09
CA LEU A 793 46.93 -38.60 -19.26
C LEU A 793 47.75 -38.85 -20.54
N ASP A 794 47.08 -39.05 -21.67
CA ASP A 794 47.71 -39.05 -22.98
C ASP A 794 48.01 -37.62 -23.48
N ALA A 795 48.58 -37.48 -24.68
CA ALA A 795 48.89 -36.18 -25.28
C ALA A 795 47.66 -35.31 -25.61
N SER A 796 46.46 -35.90 -25.60
CA SER A 796 45.17 -35.24 -25.83
C SER A 796 44.41 -34.96 -24.53
N ASN A 797 45.02 -35.22 -23.37
CA ASN A 797 44.43 -35.12 -22.03
C ASN A 797 43.37 -36.19 -21.71
N ASN A 798 43.35 -37.31 -22.43
CA ASN A 798 42.47 -38.44 -22.10
C ASN A 798 43.12 -39.30 -21.02
N ILE A 799 42.32 -39.92 -20.16
CA ILE A 799 42.81 -40.63 -18.98
C ILE A 799 43.19 -42.09 -19.29
N VAL A 800 44.38 -42.49 -18.84
CA VAL A 800 44.93 -43.85 -19.02
C VAL A 800 44.94 -44.61 -17.70
N ALA A 801 45.49 -43.97 -16.67
CA ALA A 801 45.65 -44.53 -15.35
C ALA A 801 45.64 -43.41 -14.31
N ALA A 802 45.50 -43.75 -13.03
CA ALA A 802 45.79 -42.84 -11.94
C ALA A 802 46.46 -43.58 -10.79
N LEU A 803 47.33 -42.88 -10.05
CA LEU A 803 48.10 -43.46 -8.95
C LEU A 803 47.87 -42.66 -7.69
N ASN A 804 47.63 -43.35 -6.57
CA ASN A 804 47.81 -42.76 -5.24
C ASN A 804 48.97 -43.49 -4.56
N ALA A 805 50.05 -42.76 -4.30
CA ALA A 805 51.27 -43.35 -3.75
C ALA A 805 51.13 -43.73 -2.27
N ASN A 806 50.03 -43.41 -1.59
CA ASN A 806 49.78 -43.71 -0.18
C ASN A 806 50.97 -43.33 0.73
N GLY A 807 51.58 -42.18 0.47
CA GLY A 807 52.73 -41.63 1.18
C GLY A 807 54.10 -42.09 0.66
N ASN A 808 54.18 -42.93 -0.38
CA ASN A 808 55.45 -43.28 -1.02
C ASN A 808 55.95 -42.13 -1.91
N ASP A 809 57.27 -41.90 -1.90
CA ASP A 809 57.93 -41.06 -2.90
C ASP A 809 58.39 -41.94 -4.06
N LEU A 810 57.71 -41.83 -5.21
CA LEU A 810 57.93 -42.68 -6.38
C LEU A 810 58.86 -42.03 -7.42
N GLY A 811 59.15 -40.74 -7.27
CA GLY A 811 59.90 -39.94 -8.24
C GLY A 811 59.16 -39.84 -9.58
N THR A 812 59.93 -39.81 -10.68
CA THR A 812 59.35 -39.80 -12.04
C THR A 812 58.67 -41.13 -12.37
N ILE A 813 57.41 -41.06 -12.80
CA ILE A 813 56.62 -42.16 -13.34
C ILE A 813 56.66 -42.10 -14.87
N THR A 814 56.91 -43.25 -15.46
CA THR A 814 56.79 -43.50 -16.91
C THR A 814 55.67 -44.50 -17.13
N THR A 815 54.85 -44.27 -18.16
CA THR A 815 53.71 -45.15 -18.47
C THR A 815 53.62 -45.35 -19.97
N THR A 816 53.30 -46.58 -20.39
CA THR A 816 53.00 -46.87 -21.80
C THR A 816 51.62 -47.48 -21.92
N LEU A 817 50.90 -47.11 -22.99
CA LEU A 817 49.62 -47.68 -23.37
C LEU A 817 49.79 -48.44 -24.68
N PHE A 818 49.26 -49.65 -24.76
CA PHE A 818 49.13 -50.39 -26.02
C PHE A 818 47.73 -50.96 -26.15
N ILE A 819 47.19 -50.82 -27.35
CA ILE A 819 45.89 -51.36 -27.76
C ILE A 819 46.14 -52.33 -28.91
N ASP A 820 45.70 -53.57 -28.78
CA ASP A 820 45.83 -54.57 -29.86
C ASP A 820 44.89 -54.23 -31.04
N ILE A 821 45.21 -54.77 -32.21
CA ILE A 821 44.36 -54.63 -33.41
C ILE A 821 43.16 -55.59 -33.32
N ALA A 822 43.28 -56.68 -32.57
CA ALA A 822 42.17 -57.58 -32.29
C ALA A 822 41.29 -57.06 -31.14
N ASP A 823 39.98 -57.34 -31.21
CA ASP A 823 38.99 -56.92 -30.21
C ASP A 823 39.23 -57.54 -28.83
N THR A 824 39.82 -58.74 -28.79
CA THR A 824 40.30 -59.41 -27.57
C THR A 824 41.59 -60.17 -27.83
N ARG A 825 42.32 -60.46 -26.75
CA ARG A 825 43.57 -61.24 -26.79
C ARG A 825 43.39 -62.50 -25.95
N ASP A 826 44.04 -63.59 -26.34
CA ASP A 826 44.01 -64.85 -25.58
C ASP A 826 45.43 -65.38 -25.40
N PHE A 827 45.69 -65.94 -24.22
CA PHE A 827 46.85 -66.79 -24.03
C PHE A 827 46.47 -68.05 -23.26
N SER A 828 46.69 -69.20 -23.90
CA SER A 828 46.46 -70.53 -23.32
C SER A 828 45.02 -70.74 -22.82
N GLY A 829 44.03 -70.15 -23.50
CA GLY A 829 42.61 -70.26 -23.14
C GLY A 829 42.17 -69.32 -22.02
N GLN A 830 42.93 -68.27 -21.76
CA GLN A 830 42.57 -67.17 -20.88
C GLN A 830 42.49 -65.87 -21.69
N PRO A 831 41.27 -65.39 -21.98
CA PRO A 831 41.07 -64.12 -22.64
C PRO A 831 41.43 -62.93 -21.73
N TYR A 832 41.93 -61.86 -22.32
CA TYR A 832 42.22 -60.59 -21.65
C TYR A 832 41.96 -59.42 -22.59
N LEU A 833 41.82 -58.24 -22.01
CA LEU A 833 41.52 -57.02 -22.74
C LEU A 833 42.57 -56.71 -23.80
N ARG A 834 42.14 -56.12 -24.92
CA ARG A 834 43.04 -55.62 -25.97
C ARG A 834 43.97 -54.52 -25.47
N ARG A 835 43.66 -53.91 -24.32
CA ARG A 835 44.44 -52.89 -23.63
C ARG A 835 45.48 -53.51 -22.68
N GLU A 836 46.72 -53.04 -22.77
CA GLU A 836 47.75 -53.23 -21.75
C GLU A 836 48.35 -51.89 -21.33
N VAL A 837 48.64 -51.75 -20.03
CA VAL A 837 49.26 -50.55 -19.47
C VAL A 837 50.51 -50.95 -18.71
N SER A 838 51.67 -50.40 -19.09
CA SER A 838 52.89 -50.56 -18.31
C SER A 838 53.16 -49.32 -17.49
N ILE A 839 53.54 -49.49 -16.22
CA ILE A 839 53.90 -48.39 -15.32
C ILE A 839 55.29 -48.69 -14.77
N SER A 840 56.13 -47.67 -14.65
CA SER A 840 57.47 -47.76 -14.03
C SER A 840 57.77 -46.50 -13.25
N SER A 841 58.32 -46.65 -12.06
CA SER A 841 58.71 -45.55 -11.18
C SER A 841 60.23 -45.45 -11.06
N GLN A 842 60.73 -44.24 -10.80
CA GLN A 842 62.14 -44.00 -10.51
C GLN A 842 62.55 -44.64 -9.17
N ASN A 843 61.69 -44.49 -8.16
CA ASN A 843 61.85 -45.09 -6.84
C ASN A 843 60.83 -46.22 -6.66
N ALA A 844 61.29 -47.42 -6.30
CA ALA A 844 60.38 -48.54 -6.05
C ALA A 844 59.53 -48.27 -4.79
N PRO A 845 58.22 -48.55 -4.82
CA PRO A 845 57.35 -48.33 -3.66
C PRO A 845 57.78 -49.21 -2.47
N SER A 846 57.77 -48.62 -1.28
CA SER A 846 58.15 -49.29 -0.02
C SER A 846 56.96 -49.96 0.67
N SER A 847 55.74 -49.57 0.31
CA SER A 847 54.45 -50.12 0.75
C SER A 847 53.47 -50.16 -0.43
N ASN A 848 52.25 -50.66 -0.21
CA ASN A 848 51.24 -50.71 -1.27
C ASN A 848 50.84 -49.30 -1.74
N VAL A 849 50.80 -49.12 -3.06
CA VAL A 849 50.18 -47.97 -3.74
C VAL A 849 48.83 -48.38 -4.32
N ASN A 850 47.93 -47.43 -4.52
CA ASN A 850 46.67 -47.67 -5.21
C ASN A 850 46.81 -47.27 -6.68
N VAL A 851 46.25 -48.08 -7.56
CA VAL A 851 46.24 -47.87 -9.01
C VAL A 851 44.80 -47.91 -9.49
N ARG A 852 44.44 -46.97 -10.36
CA ARG A 852 43.26 -47.02 -11.23
C ARG A 852 43.73 -47.19 -12.66
N LEU A 853 43.22 -48.21 -13.36
CA LEU A 853 43.41 -48.37 -14.80
C LEU A 853 42.08 -48.12 -15.50
N TYR A 854 42.07 -47.21 -16.48
CA TYR A 854 40.87 -46.85 -17.21
C TYR A 854 40.79 -47.69 -18.49
N VAL A 855 39.63 -48.29 -18.71
CA VAL A 855 39.32 -49.19 -19.84
C VAL A 855 38.05 -48.70 -20.51
N LEU A 856 37.96 -48.86 -21.83
CA LEU A 856 36.76 -48.46 -22.56
C LEU A 856 35.64 -49.48 -22.34
N GLY A 857 34.40 -49.03 -22.36
CA GLY A 857 33.22 -49.91 -22.24
C GLY A 857 33.16 -50.96 -23.34
N ASP A 858 33.49 -50.58 -24.58
CA ASP A 858 33.52 -51.48 -25.74
C ASP A 858 34.56 -52.59 -25.59
N GLU A 859 35.74 -52.27 -25.05
CA GLU A 859 36.80 -53.23 -24.75
C GLU A 859 36.34 -54.28 -23.72
N VAL A 860 35.55 -53.85 -22.73
CA VAL A 860 34.99 -54.74 -21.70
C VAL A 860 33.90 -55.62 -22.28
N ASP A 861 33.01 -55.07 -23.12
CA ASP A 861 31.97 -55.82 -23.83
C ASP A 861 32.57 -56.90 -24.73
N ASP A 862 33.62 -56.56 -25.47
CA ASP A 862 34.37 -57.49 -26.31
C ASP A 862 34.97 -58.64 -25.47
N LEU A 863 35.52 -58.35 -24.28
CA LEU A 863 36.05 -59.37 -23.38
C LEU A 863 34.96 -60.25 -22.76
N ILE A 864 33.82 -59.70 -22.35
CA ILE A 864 32.68 -60.47 -21.83
C ILE A 864 32.15 -61.44 -22.90
N LEU A 865 32.15 -61.04 -24.17
CA LEU A 865 31.79 -61.91 -25.28
C LEU A 865 32.80 -63.03 -25.53
N ALA A 866 34.09 -62.77 -25.31
CA ALA A 866 35.16 -63.73 -25.53
C ALA A 866 35.39 -64.70 -24.36
N ASP A 867 35.06 -64.30 -23.12
CA ASP A 867 35.31 -65.08 -21.91
C ASP A 867 34.02 -65.55 -21.23
N SER A 868 33.70 -66.83 -21.38
CA SER A 868 32.54 -67.45 -20.74
C SER A 868 32.55 -67.42 -19.21
N ASN A 869 33.69 -67.13 -18.57
CA ASN A 869 33.80 -67.00 -17.12
C ASN A 869 33.58 -65.57 -16.60
N LEU A 870 33.53 -64.57 -17.49
CA LEU A 870 33.31 -63.17 -17.14
C LEU A 870 31.86 -62.77 -17.42
N ALA A 871 30.98 -62.93 -16.43
CA ALA A 871 29.54 -62.65 -16.60
C ALA A 871 29.16 -61.17 -16.52
N SER A 872 30.05 -60.32 -15.99
CA SER A 872 29.84 -58.88 -15.88
C SER A 872 31.18 -58.19 -15.66
N VAL A 873 31.21 -56.87 -15.87
CA VAL A 873 32.37 -56.00 -15.61
C VAL A 873 32.97 -56.18 -14.20
N ASN A 874 32.15 -56.50 -13.19
CA ASN A 874 32.62 -56.72 -11.81
C ASN A 874 33.49 -57.98 -11.63
N GLY A 875 33.57 -58.87 -12.63
CA GLY A 875 34.45 -60.02 -12.62
C GLY A 875 35.86 -59.74 -13.17
N LEU A 876 36.15 -58.49 -13.57
CA LEU A 876 37.48 -58.11 -14.04
C LEU A 876 38.49 -58.05 -12.88
N GLU A 877 39.65 -58.63 -13.15
CA GLU A 877 40.87 -58.55 -12.36
C GLU A 877 42.01 -58.01 -13.22
N VAL A 878 43.20 -57.91 -12.63
CA VAL A 878 44.40 -57.44 -13.33
C VAL A 878 45.50 -58.48 -13.22
N MET A 879 45.95 -59.00 -14.35
CA MET A 879 47.17 -59.79 -14.45
C MET A 879 48.38 -58.85 -14.50
N LYS A 880 49.32 -59.03 -13.57
CA LYS A 880 50.58 -58.28 -13.54
C LYS A 880 51.73 -59.16 -14.01
N VAL A 881 52.47 -58.70 -15.02
CA VAL A 881 53.64 -59.40 -15.56
C VAL A 881 54.85 -58.48 -15.54
N ASN A 882 55.98 -58.98 -15.04
CA ASN A 882 57.22 -58.22 -14.96
C ASN A 882 57.64 -57.65 -16.33
N GLY A 883 57.73 -56.33 -16.40
CA GLY A 883 58.11 -55.57 -17.59
C GLY A 883 57.98 -54.07 -17.33
N ASN A 884 58.49 -53.25 -18.24
CA ASN A 884 58.57 -51.79 -18.09
C ASN A 884 58.18 -51.02 -19.37
N THR A 885 57.65 -51.72 -20.36
CA THR A 885 57.18 -51.19 -21.64
C THR A 885 56.16 -52.16 -22.22
N CYS A 886 55.50 -51.79 -23.32
CA CYS A 886 54.55 -52.67 -23.99
C CYS A 886 55.20 -53.99 -24.42
N SER A 887 54.39 -55.03 -24.44
CA SER A 887 54.76 -56.41 -24.69
C SER A 887 54.13 -56.92 -25.99
N SER A 888 54.60 -58.05 -26.50
CA SER A 888 53.88 -58.79 -27.56
C SER A 888 52.64 -59.54 -27.04
N GLY A 889 52.12 -59.18 -25.87
CA GLY A 889 51.16 -59.96 -25.09
C GLY A 889 51.84 -60.79 -24.01
N TYR A 890 51.06 -61.27 -23.04
CA TYR A 890 51.63 -62.08 -21.97
C TYR A 890 51.96 -63.50 -22.47
N VAL A 891 53.16 -64.00 -22.14
CA VAL A 891 53.74 -65.22 -22.76
C VAL A 891 53.93 -66.40 -21.81
N SER A 892 53.96 -66.18 -20.49
CA SER A 892 53.89 -67.18 -19.41
C SER A 892 54.26 -66.52 -18.07
N GLY A 893 53.56 -66.88 -16.98
CA GLY A 893 53.79 -66.32 -15.65
C GLY A 893 53.18 -64.92 -15.48
N GLY A 894 52.80 -64.60 -14.24
CA GLY A 894 52.13 -63.36 -13.86
C GLY A 894 51.36 -63.53 -12.55
N ASP A 895 51.17 -62.44 -11.82
CA ASP A 895 50.43 -62.41 -10.57
C ASP A 895 49.04 -61.79 -10.81
N PHE A 896 47.98 -62.53 -10.47
CA PHE A 896 46.62 -62.00 -10.48
C PHE A 896 46.40 -61.06 -9.29
N ILE A 897 45.85 -59.88 -9.57
CA ILE A 897 45.48 -58.88 -8.58
C ILE A 897 43.98 -58.66 -8.70
N THR A 898 43.25 -58.94 -7.62
CA THR A 898 41.83 -58.60 -7.53
C THR A 898 41.67 -57.09 -7.61
N ALA A 899 40.77 -56.66 -8.50
CA ALA A 899 40.43 -55.25 -8.69
C ALA A 899 38.96 -55.02 -8.33
N GLY A 900 38.66 -53.84 -7.78
CA GLY A 900 37.29 -53.32 -7.73
C GLY A 900 37.03 -52.52 -8.99
N VAL A 901 35.87 -52.71 -9.63
CA VAL A 901 35.52 -51.96 -10.85
C VAL A 901 34.50 -50.89 -10.52
N THR A 902 34.61 -49.73 -11.14
CA THR A 902 33.70 -48.59 -10.96
C THR A 902 33.38 -48.00 -12.33
N SER A 903 32.11 -47.63 -12.54
CA SER A 903 31.68 -46.91 -13.74
C SER A 903 32.36 -45.56 -13.82
N TYR A 904 32.70 -45.16 -15.04
CA TYR A 904 33.31 -43.89 -15.35
C TYR A 904 32.71 -43.40 -16.67
N GLN A 905 31.66 -42.58 -16.60
CA GLN A 905 30.85 -42.26 -17.77
C GLN A 905 30.28 -43.55 -18.40
N ASP A 906 30.45 -43.75 -19.71
CA ASP A 906 30.11 -44.99 -20.42
C ASP A 906 31.22 -46.06 -20.36
N ASP A 907 32.33 -45.75 -19.69
CA ASP A 907 33.53 -46.57 -19.54
C ASP A 907 33.72 -47.06 -18.08
N TYR A 908 34.90 -47.61 -17.76
CA TYR A 908 35.19 -48.13 -16.42
C TYR A 908 36.62 -47.84 -15.97
N TYR A 909 36.83 -47.85 -14.64
CA TYR A 909 38.18 -48.01 -14.09
C TYR A 909 38.29 -49.20 -13.14
N LEU A 910 39.41 -49.91 -13.22
CA LEU A 910 39.79 -50.98 -12.31
C LEU A 910 40.71 -50.43 -11.23
N ARG A 911 40.30 -50.53 -9.97
CA ARG A 911 41.05 -50.10 -8.79
C ARG A 911 41.67 -51.30 -8.08
N PHE A 912 42.98 -51.27 -7.89
CA PHE A 912 43.70 -52.32 -7.17
C PHE A 912 44.94 -51.77 -6.44
N ASN A 913 45.51 -52.59 -5.56
CA ASN A 913 46.69 -52.22 -4.79
C ASN A 913 47.90 -53.05 -5.23
N THR A 914 49.08 -52.45 -5.31
CA THR A 914 50.31 -53.15 -5.66
C THR A 914 51.52 -52.59 -4.93
N ASN A 915 52.56 -53.41 -4.71
CA ASN A 915 53.82 -53.00 -4.08
C ASN A 915 55.00 -52.94 -5.08
N SER A 916 54.71 -53.05 -6.37
CA SER A 916 55.69 -52.90 -7.44
C SER A 916 54.95 -52.69 -8.77
N PHE A 917 55.48 -51.83 -9.63
CA PHE A 917 54.88 -51.60 -10.95
C PHE A 917 55.44 -52.58 -11.99
N SER A 918 54.61 -52.92 -12.97
CA SER A 918 54.99 -53.75 -14.12
C SER A 918 54.05 -53.49 -15.30
N VAL A 919 53.86 -54.48 -16.19
CA VAL A 919 52.80 -54.46 -17.21
C VAL A 919 51.54 -55.06 -16.64
N PHE A 920 50.41 -54.38 -16.81
CA PHE A 920 49.10 -54.75 -16.32
C PHE A 920 48.16 -55.09 -17.48
N TYR A 921 47.54 -56.26 -17.42
CA TYR A 921 46.57 -56.77 -18.40
C TYR A 921 45.26 -57.02 -17.66
N PRO A 922 44.22 -56.21 -17.86
CA PRO A 922 42.94 -56.51 -17.28
C PRO A 922 42.33 -57.76 -17.96
N THR A 923 41.82 -58.69 -17.16
CA THR A 923 41.39 -60.05 -17.55
C THR A 923 40.39 -60.58 -16.52
N SER A 924 39.83 -61.77 -16.69
CA SER A 924 39.10 -62.48 -15.62
C SER A 924 40.04 -63.40 -14.82
N THR A 925 39.61 -63.88 -13.65
CA THR A 925 40.33 -64.98 -12.97
C THR A 925 39.98 -66.33 -13.61
N ASN A 926 40.99 -67.09 -14.03
CA ASN A 926 40.77 -68.51 -14.36
C ASN A 926 40.45 -69.31 -13.08
N LEU A 927 39.18 -69.63 -12.86
CA LEU A 927 38.73 -70.35 -11.67
C LEU A 927 38.91 -71.87 -11.71
N ASP A 928 39.52 -72.46 -12.75
CA ASP A 928 39.75 -73.91 -12.82
C ASP A 928 41.22 -74.28 -13.14
N GLY A 929 41.97 -74.73 -12.12
CA GLY A 929 43.23 -75.43 -12.42
C GLY A 929 44.17 -75.86 -11.29
N THR A 930 44.06 -75.38 -10.04
CA THR A 930 45.05 -75.77 -9.00
C THR A 930 44.43 -76.59 -7.87
N LEU A 931 44.68 -77.91 -7.90
CA LEU A 931 44.50 -78.83 -6.75
C LEU A 931 45.66 -78.71 -5.73
N SER A 932 46.40 -77.60 -5.74
CA SER A 932 47.56 -77.42 -4.87
C SER A 932 47.15 -77.35 -3.41
N ILE A 933 47.80 -78.14 -2.56
CA ILE A 933 47.72 -78.02 -1.10
C ILE A 933 48.96 -77.23 -0.65
N PRO A 934 48.81 -76.02 -0.09
CA PRO A 934 49.95 -75.29 0.48
C PRO A 934 50.63 -76.09 1.60
N SER A 935 51.95 -75.96 1.77
CA SER A 935 52.71 -76.67 2.82
C SER A 935 52.29 -76.31 4.25
N THR A 936 51.53 -75.23 4.41
CA THR A 936 50.87 -74.79 5.65
C THR A 936 49.38 -74.59 5.36
N GLU A 937 48.56 -75.56 5.75
CA GLU A 937 47.10 -75.44 5.63
C GLU A 937 46.58 -74.34 6.57
N THR A 938 46.12 -73.23 6.02
CA THR A 938 45.36 -72.21 6.76
C THR A 938 43.88 -72.41 6.53
N ASN A 939 43.25 -73.18 7.41
CA ASN A 939 41.80 -73.27 7.48
C ASN A 939 41.23 -72.03 8.18
N ASN A 940 41.06 -70.95 7.42
CA ASN A 940 40.50 -69.70 7.93
C ASN A 940 38.96 -69.72 8.03
N PHE A 941 38.32 -70.85 7.73
CA PHE A 941 36.86 -71.04 7.74
C PHE A 941 36.35 -71.68 9.03
N GLY A 942 37.24 -72.21 9.87
CA GLY A 942 36.83 -72.95 11.06
C GLY A 942 36.18 -74.31 10.77
N ILE A 943 36.34 -74.86 9.55
CA ILE A 943 35.73 -76.13 9.14
C ILE A 943 36.63 -77.31 9.50
N THR A 944 36.20 -78.20 10.38
CA THR A 944 36.99 -79.38 10.78
C THR A 944 36.61 -80.60 9.95
N ILE A 945 37.62 -81.33 9.45
CA ILE A 945 37.47 -82.55 8.66
C ILE A 945 38.22 -83.69 9.36
N ALA A 946 37.50 -84.75 9.78
CA ALA A 946 38.10 -85.89 10.46
C ALA A 946 37.28 -87.20 10.30
N PRO A 947 37.92 -88.38 10.24
CA PRO A 947 39.37 -88.59 10.11
C PRO A 947 39.83 -88.37 8.65
N THR A 948 41.09 -87.95 8.47
CA THR A 948 41.71 -87.77 7.13
C THR A 948 42.36 -89.05 6.60
N VAL A 949 42.43 -90.11 7.40
CA VAL A 949 42.70 -91.48 6.98
C VAL A 949 41.50 -92.32 7.42
N THR A 950 40.76 -92.90 6.47
CA THR A 950 39.43 -93.49 6.72
C THR A 950 39.21 -94.78 5.91
N ASP A 951 38.30 -95.64 6.36
CA ASP A 951 37.81 -96.81 5.62
C ASP A 951 36.56 -96.48 4.79
N GLY A 952 36.18 -95.20 4.71
CA GLY A 952 35.08 -94.74 3.86
C GLY A 952 34.23 -93.63 4.43
N ILE A 953 34.32 -93.29 5.72
CA ILE A 953 33.47 -92.24 6.33
C ILE A 953 34.32 -91.06 6.78
N VAL A 954 33.98 -89.87 6.30
CA VAL A 954 34.62 -88.60 6.70
C VAL A 954 33.55 -87.68 7.29
N TYR A 955 33.82 -87.09 8.45
CA TYR A 955 32.94 -86.08 9.04
C TYR A 955 33.44 -84.68 8.77
N ILE A 956 32.51 -83.76 8.49
CA ILE A 956 32.75 -82.34 8.28
C ILE A 956 31.82 -81.52 9.17
N LYS A 957 32.34 -80.46 9.80
CA LYS A 957 31.55 -79.49 10.59
C LYS A 957 32.21 -78.12 10.63
N GLY A 958 31.43 -77.06 10.83
CA GLY A 958 31.92 -75.69 11.07
C GLY A 958 32.17 -75.41 12.55
N SER A 959 33.03 -74.43 12.87
CA SER A 959 33.17 -73.88 14.22
C SER A 959 32.08 -72.87 14.56
N THR A 960 31.45 -72.30 13.53
CA THR A 960 30.26 -71.44 13.55
C THR A 960 29.28 -71.94 12.49
N THR A 961 28.04 -71.45 12.49
CA THR A 961 27.10 -71.74 11.40
C THR A 961 27.54 -71.03 10.12
N LEU A 962 27.83 -71.80 9.08
CA LEU A 962 28.19 -71.33 7.74
C LEU A 962 27.09 -71.70 6.76
N THR A 963 26.79 -70.84 5.80
CA THR A 963 25.80 -71.11 4.75
C THR A 963 26.45 -71.40 3.40
N ASN A 964 25.79 -72.19 2.56
CA ASN A 964 26.22 -72.51 1.19
C ASN A 964 27.67 -73.01 1.08
N VAL A 965 28.01 -74.04 1.86
CA VAL A 965 29.34 -74.68 1.83
C VAL A 965 29.34 -75.81 0.81
N THR A 966 30.15 -75.70 -0.23
CA THR A 966 30.27 -76.74 -1.26
C THR A 966 31.52 -77.59 -1.03
N VAL A 967 31.38 -78.90 -1.11
CA VAL A 967 32.46 -79.89 -0.97
C VAL A 967 32.56 -80.73 -2.23
N ASN A 968 33.76 -80.76 -2.82
CA ASN A 968 34.11 -81.61 -3.96
C ASN A 968 35.26 -82.54 -3.57
N VAL A 969 35.19 -83.82 -3.91
CA VAL A 969 36.28 -84.78 -3.69
C VAL A 969 36.80 -85.26 -5.04
N PHE A 970 38.11 -85.18 -5.23
CA PHE A 970 38.81 -85.56 -6.45
C PHE A 970 39.75 -86.74 -6.16
N ASP A 971 39.89 -87.65 -7.13
CA ASP A 971 40.96 -88.66 -7.08
C ASP A 971 42.32 -88.06 -7.48
N ILE A 972 43.41 -88.82 -7.37
CA ILE A 972 44.76 -88.34 -7.71
C ILE A 972 44.95 -87.93 -9.18
N THR A 973 44.03 -88.31 -10.06
CA THR A 973 44.07 -87.93 -11.48
C THR A 973 43.35 -86.60 -11.73
N GLY A 974 42.79 -85.99 -10.68
CA GLY A 974 42.03 -84.74 -10.75
C GLY A 974 40.57 -84.95 -11.16
N ARG A 975 40.10 -86.20 -11.29
CA ARG A 975 38.71 -86.48 -11.62
C ARG A 975 37.83 -86.32 -10.38
N LYS A 976 36.75 -85.54 -10.53
CA LYS A 976 35.76 -85.31 -9.47
C LYS A 976 34.96 -86.58 -9.22
N SER A 977 35.18 -87.19 -8.06
CA SER A 977 34.57 -88.46 -7.65
C SER A 977 33.31 -88.26 -6.80
N TYR A 978 33.20 -87.16 -6.06
CA TYR A 978 32.05 -86.88 -5.18
C TYR A 978 31.80 -85.37 -5.07
N GLN A 979 30.55 -84.95 -4.96
CA GLN A 979 30.17 -83.55 -4.71
C GLN A 979 28.94 -83.48 -3.79
N THR A 980 28.94 -82.52 -2.88
CA THR A 980 27.77 -82.15 -2.08
C THR A 980 27.80 -80.66 -1.72
N THR A 981 26.64 -80.09 -1.47
CA THR A 981 26.50 -78.73 -0.93
C THR A 981 25.70 -78.80 0.36
N PHE A 982 26.15 -78.07 1.38
CA PHE A 982 25.45 -77.89 2.64
C PHE A 982 24.90 -76.47 2.67
N ASP A 983 23.58 -76.33 2.62
CA ASP A 983 22.90 -75.03 2.74
C ASP A 983 23.24 -74.39 4.09
N THR A 984 23.35 -75.21 5.13
CA THR A 984 23.92 -74.86 6.44
C THR A 984 24.86 -75.93 6.95
N LEU A 985 26.06 -75.52 7.36
CA LEU A 985 27.06 -76.35 8.02
C LEU A 985 27.40 -75.70 9.37
N ASP A 986 26.94 -76.33 10.45
CA ASP A 986 27.14 -75.85 11.83
C ASP A 986 28.11 -76.77 12.60
N GLN A 987 28.06 -76.72 13.92
CA GLN A 987 28.94 -77.46 14.82
C GLN A 987 28.60 -78.97 14.92
N THR A 988 27.54 -79.42 14.25
CA THR A 988 27.16 -80.84 14.16
C THR A 988 27.92 -81.55 13.05
N ASN A 989 28.32 -82.81 13.29
CA ASN A 989 29.06 -83.59 12.30
C ASN A 989 28.14 -83.99 11.14
N GLN A 990 28.45 -83.50 9.95
CA GLN A 990 27.86 -83.96 8.70
C GLN A 990 28.71 -85.07 8.09
N THR A 991 28.06 -86.06 7.48
CA THR A 991 28.72 -87.29 7.03
C THR A 991 28.94 -87.27 5.52
N ILE A 992 30.19 -87.53 5.10
CA ILE A 992 30.57 -87.77 3.70
C ILE A 992 30.97 -89.24 3.58
N ASN A 993 30.21 -90.00 2.78
CA ASN A 993 30.40 -91.43 2.60
C ASN A 993 31.13 -91.75 1.28
N LEU A 994 32.38 -92.14 1.41
CA LEU A 994 33.31 -92.58 0.38
C LEU A 994 33.57 -94.10 0.39
N SER A 995 32.80 -94.90 1.14
CA SER A 995 33.04 -96.36 1.27
C SER A 995 32.91 -97.17 -0.03
N GLY A 996 32.22 -96.63 -1.04
CA GLY A 996 32.09 -97.25 -2.37
C GLY A 996 33.23 -96.94 -3.34
N TYR A 997 34.21 -96.13 -2.95
CA TYR A 997 35.32 -95.69 -3.80
C TYR A 997 36.58 -96.53 -3.56
N GLN A 998 37.47 -96.61 -4.54
CA GLN A 998 38.70 -97.42 -4.44
C GLN A 998 39.67 -96.85 -3.39
N ALA A 999 40.34 -97.74 -2.64
CA ALA A 999 41.42 -97.36 -1.74
C ALA A 999 42.49 -96.54 -2.47
N GLY A 1000 42.89 -95.41 -1.88
CA GLY A 1000 43.77 -94.44 -2.52
C GLY A 1000 43.75 -93.07 -1.87
N MET A 1001 44.52 -92.15 -2.45
CA MET A 1001 44.59 -90.76 -2.01
C MET A 1001 43.55 -89.91 -2.78
N TYR A 1002 42.86 -89.06 -2.04
CA TYR A 1002 41.84 -88.15 -2.57
C TYR A 1002 42.09 -86.72 -2.05
N PHE A 1003 41.60 -85.76 -2.80
CA PHE A 1003 41.68 -84.33 -2.49
C PHE A 1003 40.27 -83.78 -2.30
N MET A 1004 39.94 -83.38 -1.08
CA MET A 1004 38.65 -82.77 -0.74
C MET A 1004 38.79 -81.26 -0.77
N LYS A 1005 38.19 -80.60 -1.76
CA LYS A 1005 38.13 -79.15 -1.94
C LYS A 1005 36.83 -78.60 -1.35
N ILE A 1006 36.93 -77.61 -0.49
CA ILE A 1006 35.81 -76.95 0.19
C ILE A 1006 35.77 -75.49 -0.25
N SER A 1007 34.59 -74.97 -0.55
CA SER A 1007 34.38 -73.61 -1.07
C SER A 1007 33.23 -72.91 -0.35
N HIS A 1008 33.45 -71.65 0.05
CA HIS A 1008 32.48 -70.78 0.73
C HIS A 1008 32.84 -69.29 0.50
N ASN A 1009 31.87 -68.44 0.15
CA ASN A 1009 32.03 -67.00 -0.10
C ASN A 1009 33.28 -66.65 -0.92
N ASN A 1010 33.41 -67.25 -2.10
CA ASN A 1010 34.50 -67.07 -3.06
C ASN A 1010 35.92 -67.42 -2.56
N LYS A 1011 36.04 -68.09 -1.41
CA LYS A 1011 37.32 -68.62 -0.90
C LYS A 1011 37.27 -70.14 -0.84
N GLN A 1012 38.44 -70.78 -0.95
CA GLN A 1012 38.56 -72.24 -1.03
C GLN A 1012 39.78 -72.79 -0.29
N PHE A 1013 39.67 -74.02 0.20
CA PHE A 1013 40.84 -74.79 0.66
C PHE A 1013 40.69 -76.27 0.31
N THR A 1014 41.82 -76.98 0.20
CA THR A 1014 41.86 -78.39 -0.17
C THR A 1014 42.52 -79.20 0.94
N LYS A 1015 41.90 -80.32 1.31
CA LYS A 1015 42.35 -81.26 2.34
C LYS A 1015 42.64 -82.63 1.73
N ARG A 1016 43.77 -83.23 2.08
CA ARG A 1016 44.09 -84.61 1.67
C ARG A 1016 43.34 -85.64 2.52
N ILE A 1017 42.68 -86.59 1.87
CA ILE A 1017 42.01 -87.75 2.46
C ILE A 1017 42.66 -89.03 1.93
N VAL A 1018 42.96 -89.99 2.80
CA VAL A 1018 43.47 -91.31 2.42
C VAL A 1018 42.41 -92.35 2.74
N LEU A 1019 41.89 -93.00 1.71
CA LEU A 1019 40.92 -94.09 1.83
C LEU A 1019 41.70 -95.42 1.83
N LYS A 1020 41.52 -96.23 2.88
CA LYS A 1020 42.25 -97.51 3.07
C LYS A 1020 41.70 -98.67 2.26
#